data_AF-A0AAW1GZC7-F1
#
_entry.id   AF-A0AAW1GZC7-F1
#
_cell.length_a   1.000
_cell.length_b   1.000
_cell.length_c   1.000
_cell.angle_alpha   90.00
_cell.angle_beta   90.00
_cell.angle_gamma   90.00
#
_symmetry.space_group_name_H-M   'P 1'
#
loop_
_entity.id
_entity.type
_entity.pdbx_description
1 polymer ?
#
loop_
_entity_poly.entity_id
_entity_poly.type
_entity_poly.pdbx_seq_one_letter_code
_entity_poly.pdbx_strand_id
1 'polypeptide(L)'
;MYRLTMKAVCGASLSLQKWRPLSPFLPSHLPNYSSFVSSSLPITKKHERVHCFREGKSWTGTTKAAKKNKEWRSVLDEKQTSHILWWKERLETYRKASTVQLIKRLDYSNLLGLDVNLKNGSVKEGNLNCEMLQFKAKFPREVLLCRVGDFYEAIGIDACVLVEFAGLNPFGGLRSDSIPRAGCPVVNLQQTLGDLTRNGYSVCIVEEVQGPVQARSRKGRFISGHAHPGNPYVFGHVGVDRDLDFPEPMPVVGVSRSAKGYSLTSILETLKTFSVEDGLTEEALVTKLRTCRCHHLFLHSSLKHNSSGTCRWGEYGEGGLLWAECSSRHFEWFEGDPVKELLLKVKELYGLDAEVSFRNIAIPSEGRPRPLHLGTATQIGAIPTEGIPCLLKVLLPASCTGLPHLYIRDLLLNPPSYTTAANIQDVCKLMSSVTCSMPEFTCVSSAKLVKLLELREANHIEFSRIKNVAEEILQLHRNSELCEILKLLMDPTCAATGLTLGSDHLVSECESVSRRIGELISQDGDIDQEISSRSLIPSDFFEDIESAWKGRVKRKHMESFYQEVEEAANILHTAVSEDFLPIISRIRASTTPFGGSKGEILYAREHEAVWFKGKRFTPSVWADTPGELQIKQLRHAMDSKGKKVGEEWFTTAKVEDAIMRYHEANDKAKAKVLELLRGLSAELQCKINALVFASMTLIIAKALCAHVRLEMRRHFFFSVSIHAIT
;
A
#
# COMPACT_ATOMS: atom_id res chain seq x y z
N MET A 1 32.89 23.63 0.55
CA MET A 1 33.01 25.10 0.34
C MET A 1 32.65 25.38 -1.12
N TYR A 2 32.01 26.52 -1.45
CA TYR A 2 31.11 26.82 -2.61
C TYR A 2 29.65 26.41 -2.33
N ARG A 3 28.65 27.26 -1.98
CA ARG A 3 28.17 28.62 -2.39
C ARG A 3 27.66 28.71 -3.83
N LEU A 4 26.33 28.65 -3.98
CA LEU A 4 25.48 29.27 -5.04
C LEU A 4 24.04 29.38 -4.48
N THR A 5 23.70 30.49 -3.81
CA THR A 5 22.93 31.65 -4.33
C THR A 5 21.45 31.38 -4.63
N MET A 6 20.61 31.54 -3.60
CA MET A 6 19.18 31.83 -3.73
C MET A 6 19.00 33.26 -4.27
N LYS A 7 18.26 33.41 -5.37
CA LYS A 7 17.66 34.69 -5.78
C LYS A 7 16.24 34.74 -5.22
N ALA A 8 16.04 35.62 -4.24
CA ALA A 8 14.74 36.04 -3.76
C ALA A 8 14.06 36.93 -4.81
N VAL A 9 12.78 36.65 -5.08
CA VAL A 9 11.85 37.60 -5.70
C VAL A 9 10.76 37.85 -4.66
N CYS A 10 10.83 39.00 -4.01
CA CYS A 10 9.76 39.55 -3.18
C CYS A 10 8.95 40.54 -4.02
N GLY A 11 7.63 40.53 -3.83
CA GLY A 11 6.78 41.69 -4.07
C GLY A 11 5.62 41.48 -5.05
N ALA A 12 4.51 40.94 -4.56
CA ALA A 12 3.18 41.36 -4.99
C ALA A 12 2.16 41.09 -3.88
N SER A 13 1.63 42.20 -3.37
CA SER A 13 0.58 42.33 -2.37
C SER A 13 -0.70 41.58 -2.74
N LEU A 14 -1.23 40.76 -1.83
CA LEU A 14 -2.61 40.30 -1.89
C LEU A 14 -3.35 40.69 -0.60
N SER A 15 -4.41 41.46 -0.84
CA SER A 15 -5.35 42.04 0.10
C SER A 15 -6.03 41.01 0.99
N LEU A 16 -6.11 41.32 2.28
CA LEU A 16 -7.01 40.73 3.26
C LEU A 16 -8.46 40.84 2.78
N GLN A 17 -9.05 39.73 2.33
CA GLN A 17 -10.50 39.59 2.26
C GLN A 17 -11.02 38.97 3.55
N LYS A 18 -11.81 39.77 4.27
CA LYS A 18 -12.62 39.40 5.43
C LYS A 18 -13.58 38.26 5.06
N TRP A 19 -13.45 37.12 5.73
CA TRP A 19 -14.48 36.08 5.70
C TRP A 19 -15.57 36.44 6.73
N ARG A 20 -16.79 36.65 6.26
CA ARG A 20 -18.00 36.80 7.08
C ARG A 20 -18.47 35.41 7.55
N PRO A 21 -19.15 35.32 8.70
CA PRO A 21 -19.57 34.06 9.31
C PRO A 21 -20.77 33.46 8.57
N LEU A 22 -20.72 32.15 8.32
CA LEU A 22 -21.89 31.37 7.91
C LEU A 22 -22.63 30.89 9.17
N SER A 23 -23.93 31.16 9.22
CA SER A 23 -24.91 30.80 10.24
C SER A 23 -25.21 29.29 10.28
N PRO A 24 -25.75 28.76 11.40
CA PRO A 24 -25.76 27.33 11.72
C PRO A 24 -26.79 26.53 10.92
N PHE A 25 -26.42 25.31 10.52
CA PHE A 25 -27.31 24.34 9.88
C PHE A 25 -28.23 23.67 10.92
N LEU A 26 -29.54 23.79 10.71
CA LEU A 26 -30.59 22.95 11.31
C LEU A 26 -30.64 21.57 10.62
N PRO A 27 -31.13 20.50 11.28
CA PRO A 27 -31.24 19.17 10.68
C PRO A 27 -32.39 19.12 9.67
N SER A 28 -32.10 18.67 8.44
CA SER A 28 -33.10 18.50 7.37
C SER A 28 -33.79 17.13 7.45
N HIS A 29 -35.11 17.17 7.23
CA HIS A 29 -36.09 16.09 7.23
C HIS A 29 -35.71 14.83 6.41
N LEU A 30 -36.06 13.68 6.98
CA LEU A 30 -36.02 12.34 6.36
C LEU A 30 -37.10 12.17 5.28
N PRO A 31 -36.81 11.52 4.14
CA PRO A 31 -37.85 10.95 3.28
C PRO A 31 -38.22 9.53 3.74
N ASN A 32 -39.53 9.27 3.81
CA ASN A 32 -40.14 7.99 4.14
C ASN A 32 -39.68 6.88 3.18
N TYR A 33 -39.08 5.81 3.71
CA TYR A 33 -38.82 4.57 2.99
C TYR A 33 -40.04 3.63 3.12
N SER A 34 -40.63 3.24 1.98
CA SER A 34 -41.57 2.13 1.90
C SER A 34 -40.81 0.81 1.85
N SER A 35 -41.12 -0.09 2.79
CA SER A 35 -40.59 -1.45 2.87
C SER A 35 -41.01 -2.31 1.67
N PHE A 36 -40.04 -2.88 0.96
CA PHE A 36 -40.30 -3.99 0.04
C PHE A 36 -40.06 -5.31 0.76
N VAL A 37 -41.12 -6.10 0.81
CA VAL A 37 -41.14 -7.50 1.25
C VAL A 37 -40.48 -8.36 0.16
N SER A 38 -39.36 -9.02 0.45
CA SER A 38 -38.82 -10.06 -0.44
C SER A 38 -39.43 -11.41 -0.07
N SER A 39 -40.14 -12.00 -1.03
CA SER A 39 -40.69 -13.35 -0.98
C SER A 39 -39.59 -14.41 -0.81
N SER A 40 -39.74 -15.24 0.22
CA SER A 40 -39.00 -16.48 0.44
C SER A 40 -39.36 -17.55 -0.60
N LEU A 41 -38.36 -18.20 -1.21
CA LEU A 41 -38.53 -19.49 -1.90
C LEU A 41 -37.34 -20.43 -1.60
N PRO A 42 -37.56 -21.76 -1.66
CA PRO A 42 -36.92 -22.72 -0.78
C PRO A 42 -35.67 -23.38 -1.37
N ILE A 43 -34.81 -23.79 -0.43
CA ILE A 43 -33.64 -24.65 -0.57
C ILE A 43 -33.95 -25.88 -1.42
N THR A 44 -33.21 -26.07 -2.52
CA THR A 44 -32.99 -27.39 -3.13
C THR A 44 -31.49 -27.63 -3.30
N LYS A 45 -31.01 -28.64 -2.56
CA LYS A 45 -29.65 -29.18 -2.65
C LYS A 45 -29.40 -29.78 -4.03
N LYS A 46 -28.37 -29.31 -4.75
CA LYS A 46 -27.65 -30.13 -5.72
C LYS A 46 -26.14 -29.90 -5.59
N HIS A 47 -25.45 -30.95 -5.18
CA HIS A 47 -24.01 -31.10 -5.25
C HIS A 47 -23.58 -31.08 -6.72
N GLU A 48 -22.65 -30.19 -7.08
CA GLU A 48 -21.79 -30.40 -8.26
C GLU A 48 -20.31 -30.24 -7.87
N ARG A 49 -19.55 -31.25 -8.30
CA ARG A 49 -18.17 -31.54 -7.91
C ARG A 49 -17.21 -30.57 -8.58
N VAL A 50 -16.28 -30.04 -7.79
CA VAL A 50 -15.09 -29.33 -8.27
C VAL A 50 -14.14 -30.36 -8.89
N HIS A 51 -13.94 -30.31 -10.20
CA HIS A 51 -12.85 -31.00 -10.87
C HIS A 51 -11.69 -30.03 -11.11
N CYS A 52 -10.61 -30.23 -10.36
CA CYS A 52 -9.28 -29.73 -10.70
C CYS A 52 -8.83 -30.36 -12.02
N PHE A 53 -8.26 -29.55 -12.93
CA PHE A 53 -7.45 -30.08 -14.02
C PHE A 53 -6.10 -29.36 -14.08
N ARG A 54 -5.05 -30.17 -13.96
CA ARG A 54 -3.64 -29.83 -14.17
C ARG A 54 -3.18 -30.52 -15.46
N GLU A 55 -2.15 -29.93 -16.03
CA GLU A 55 -1.24 -30.42 -17.08
C GLU A 55 -1.61 -30.21 -18.55
N GLY A 56 -0.60 -29.72 -19.26
CA GLY A 56 -0.63 -29.51 -20.70
C GLY A 56 0.00 -30.65 -21.49
N LYS A 57 -0.10 -30.50 -22.81
CA LYS A 57 0.92 -30.82 -23.83
C LYS A 57 0.39 -30.35 -25.18
N SER A 58 1.33 -29.90 -26.00
CA SER A 58 1.16 -29.54 -27.41
C SER A 58 0.45 -30.63 -28.21
N TRP A 59 -0.28 -30.25 -29.26
CA TRP A 59 -0.16 -30.84 -30.60
C TRP A 59 -0.71 -29.89 -31.68
N THR A 60 0.05 -29.83 -32.76
CA THR A 60 -0.21 -29.17 -34.04
C THR A 60 -1.44 -29.76 -34.74
N GLY A 61 -2.28 -28.90 -35.33
CA GLY A 61 -3.38 -29.32 -36.17
C GLY A 61 -4.16 -28.14 -36.74
N THR A 62 -3.78 -27.71 -37.93
CA THR A 62 -4.45 -26.68 -38.73
C THR A 62 -5.84 -27.17 -39.14
N THR A 63 -6.93 -26.51 -38.74
CA THR A 63 -8.19 -26.54 -39.51
C THR A 63 -9.11 -25.37 -39.16
N LYS A 64 -9.42 -24.64 -40.24
CA LYS A 64 -10.39 -23.58 -40.52
C LYS A 64 -11.53 -23.30 -39.51
N ALA A 65 -11.67 -21.99 -39.28
CA ALA A 65 -12.78 -21.30 -38.63
C ALA A 65 -14.16 -21.62 -39.22
N ALA A 66 -15.15 -21.83 -38.35
CA ALA A 66 -16.51 -21.31 -38.50
C ALA A 66 -17.34 -21.56 -37.22
N LYS A 67 -18.05 -20.50 -36.78
CA LYS A 67 -19.24 -20.52 -35.90
C LYS A 67 -19.05 -20.95 -34.44
N LYS A 68 -18.64 -19.99 -33.62
CA LYS A 68 -19.20 -19.78 -32.26
C LYS A 68 -19.33 -18.29 -31.91
N ASN A 69 -19.85 -17.50 -32.86
CA ASN A 69 -20.41 -16.18 -32.56
C ASN A 69 -21.83 -16.40 -32.06
N LYS A 70 -21.99 -16.48 -30.74
CA LYS A 70 -23.29 -16.34 -30.08
C LYS A 70 -23.23 -15.09 -29.20
N GLU A 71 -23.75 -14.01 -29.80
CA GLU A 71 -24.40 -12.84 -29.20
C GLU A 71 -23.95 -12.37 -27.80
N TRP A 72 -23.11 -11.33 -27.77
CA TRP A 72 -22.88 -10.47 -26.59
C TRP A 72 -23.72 -9.19 -26.61
N ARG A 73 -24.89 -9.20 -27.25
CA ARG A 73 -25.78 -8.04 -27.28
C ARG A 73 -27.17 -8.39 -26.78
N SER A 74 -27.62 -7.56 -25.83
CA SER A 74 -29.00 -7.41 -25.36
C SER A 74 -29.52 -8.48 -24.40
N VAL A 75 -29.08 -8.44 -23.15
CA VAL A 75 -29.88 -8.26 -21.92
C VAL A 75 -28.83 -8.11 -20.80
N LEU A 76 -28.83 -6.98 -20.08
CA LEU A 76 -28.05 -6.87 -18.84
C LEU A 76 -28.57 -7.96 -17.89
N ASP A 77 -27.70 -8.87 -17.46
CA ASP A 77 -28.03 -9.86 -16.45
C ASP A 77 -28.58 -9.15 -15.20
N GLU A 78 -29.62 -9.69 -14.55
CA GLU A 78 -30.24 -9.08 -13.35
C GLU A 78 -29.17 -8.77 -12.29
N LYS A 79 -28.17 -9.66 -12.18
CA LYS A 79 -27.00 -9.49 -11.32
C LYS A 79 -26.18 -8.26 -11.68
N GLN A 80 -25.89 -8.02 -12.97
CA GLN A 80 -25.15 -6.83 -13.42
C GLN A 80 -25.92 -5.54 -13.15
N THR A 81 -27.24 -5.55 -13.33
CA THR A 81 -28.10 -4.41 -13.03
C THR A 81 -28.04 -4.03 -11.55
N SER A 82 -28.01 -5.02 -10.65
CA SER A 82 -27.86 -4.76 -9.20
C SER A 82 -26.53 -4.05 -8.86
N HIS A 83 -25.43 -4.40 -9.54
CA HIS A 83 -24.13 -3.76 -9.33
C HIS A 83 -24.10 -2.32 -9.87
N ILE A 84 -24.79 -2.07 -10.98
CA ILE A 84 -24.91 -0.73 -11.58
C ILE A 84 -25.71 0.20 -10.67
N LEU A 85 -26.85 -0.27 -10.15
CA LEU A 85 -27.67 0.50 -9.20
C LEU A 85 -26.89 0.82 -7.93
N TRP A 86 -26.16 -0.15 -7.39
CA TRP A 86 -25.28 0.04 -6.24
C TRP A 86 -24.25 1.16 -6.47
N TRP A 87 -23.62 1.19 -7.65
CA TRP A 87 -22.69 2.27 -7.99
C TRP A 87 -23.40 3.61 -8.14
N LYS A 88 -24.57 3.64 -8.77
CA LYS A 88 -25.35 4.87 -8.97
C LYS A 88 -25.70 5.53 -7.64
N GLU A 89 -26.21 4.76 -6.67
CA GLU A 89 -26.52 5.24 -5.32
C GLU A 89 -25.29 5.84 -4.63
N ARG A 90 -24.12 5.20 -4.76
CA ARG A 90 -22.87 5.74 -4.19
C ARG A 90 -22.44 7.04 -4.85
N LEU A 91 -22.51 7.13 -6.18
CA LEU A 91 -22.11 8.32 -6.93
C LEU A 91 -22.96 9.55 -6.56
N GLU A 92 -24.22 9.37 -6.16
CA GLU A 92 -25.10 10.46 -5.71
C GLU A 92 -24.64 11.12 -4.39
N THR A 93 -23.83 10.41 -3.60
CA THR A 93 -23.24 10.95 -2.36
C THR A 93 -22.04 11.86 -2.61
N TYR A 94 -21.45 11.83 -3.81
CA TYR A 94 -20.22 12.55 -4.12
C TYR A 94 -20.48 14.06 -4.23
N ARG A 95 -19.51 14.87 -3.79
CA ARG A 95 -19.71 16.32 -3.61
C ARG A 95 -18.72 17.18 -4.39
N LYS A 96 -17.55 16.65 -4.79
CA LYS A 96 -16.55 17.45 -5.50
C LYS A 96 -17.08 17.89 -6.87
N ALA A 97 -16.96 19.19 -7.17
CA ALA A 97 -17.52 19.78 -8.39
C ALA A 97 -17.01 19.12 -9.68
N SER A 98 -15.72 18.77 -9.73
CA SER A 98 -15.13 18.05 -10.87
C SER A 98 -15.74 16.67 -11.06
N THR A 99 -15.99 15.95 -9.97
CA THR A 99 -16.61 14.61 -9.99
C THR A 99 -18.05 14.67 -10.45
N VAL A 100 -18.84 15.61 -9.94
CA VAL A 100 -20.24 15.80 -10.34
C VAL A 100 -20.34 16.09 -11.85
N GLN A 101 -19.38 16.80 -12.44
CA GLN A 101 -19.33 17.03 -13.89
C GLN A 101 -18.97 15.79 -14.70
N LEU A 102 -18.17 14.87 -14.14
CA LEU A 102 -17.84 13.59 -14.78
C LEU A 102 -19.02 12.62 -14.71
N ILE A 103 -19.73 12.56 -13.58
CA ILE A 103 -20.89 11.70 -13.38
C ILE A 103 -21.98 11.98 -14.43
N LYS A 104 -22.18 13.24 -14.81
CA LYS A 104 -23.13 13.64 -15.88
C LYS A 104 -22.83 13.03 -17.26
N ARG A 105 -21.64 12.46 -17.46
CA ARG A 105 -21.20 11.84 -18.72
C ARG A 105 -21.27 10.31 -18.70
N LEU A 106 -21.73 9.74 -17.58
CA LEU A 106 -21.84 8.30 -17.43
C LEU A 106 -23.14 7.83 -18.08
N ASP A 107 -23.05 6.67 -18.75
CA ASP A 107 -24.20 5.91 -19.22
C ASP A 107 -24.21 4.54 -18.53
N TYR A 108 -25.29 4.24 -17.81
CA TYR A 108 -25.43 3.04 -16.98
C TYR A 108 -25.82 1.79 -17.79
N SER A 109 -25.48 1.75 -19.08
CA SER A 109 -25.70 0.61 -19.96
C SER A 109 -24.68 -0.53 -19.76
N ASN A 110 -23.59 -0.28 -19.05
CA ASN A 110 -22.52 -1.23 -18.79
C ASN A 110 -21.86 -1.00 -17.41
N LEU A 111 -21.13 -1.99 -16.90
CA LEU A 111 -20.51 -1.97 -15.56
C LEU A 111 -19.46 -0.87 -15.36
N LEU A 112 -18.87 -0.32 -16.43
CA LEU A 112 -17.93 0.79 -16.35
C LEU A 112 -18.64 2.16 -16.38
N GLY A 113 -19.92 2.21 -16.72
CA GLY A 113 -20.67 3.45 -16.90
C GLY A 113 -20.27 4.25 -18.14
N LEU A 114 -19.73 3.62 -19.18
CA LEU A 114 -19.24 4.31 -20.38
C LEU A 114 -20.38 4.63 -21.35
N ASP A 115 -20.47 5.88 -21.79
CA ASP A 115 -21.27 6.25 -22.96
C ASP A 115 -20.49 5.96 -24.25
N VAL A 116 -21.01 5.04 -25.06
CA VAL A 116 -20.40 4.59 -26.32
C VAL A 116 -20.41 5.70 -27.39
N ASN A 117 -21.25 6.72 -27.23
CA ASN A 117 -21.35 7.86 -28.16
C ASN A 117 -20.28 8.94 -27.91
N LEU A 118 -19.64 8.93 -26.74
CA LEU A 118 -18.56 9.87 -26.41
C LEU A 118 -17.23 9.45 -27.04
N LYS A 119 -16.32 10.41 -27.23
CA LYS A 119 -14.96 10.14 -27.70
C LYS A 119 -14.26 9.18 -26.74
N ASN A 120 -13.56 8.20 -27.31
CA ASN A 120 -12.91 7.10 -26.61
C ASN A 120 -13.85 6.16 -25.84
N GLY A 121 -15.17 6.19 -26.07
CA GLY A 121 -16.16 5.33 -25.38
C GLY A 121 -16.41 3.97 -26.04
N SER A 122 -15.81 3.67 -27.19
CA SER A 122 -16.05 2.41 -27.92
C SER A 122 -15.70 1.18 -27.08
N VAL A 123 -16.63 0.25 -26.93
CA VAL A 123 -16.45 -1.05 -26.24
C VAL A 123 -16.44 -2.22 -27.24
N LYS A 124 -16.00 -1.96 -28.48
CA LYS A 124 -15.87 -3.02 -29.49
C LYS A 124 -14.76 -4.01 -29.12
N GLU A 125 -14.95 -5.26 -29.51
CA GLU A 125 -13.96 -6.32 -29.32
C GLU A 125 -12.61 -5.91 -29.93
N GLY A 126 -11.53 -6.17 -29.21
CA GLY A 126 -10.21 -5.69 -29.56
C GLY A 126 -9.96 -4.22 -29.19
N ASN A 127 -10.77 -3.56 -28.35
CA ASN A 127 -10.41 -2.29 -27.69
C ASN A 127 -9.99 -2.52 -26.21
N LEU A 128 -9.10 -1.68 -25.68
CA LEU A 128 -8.68 -1.70 -24.27
C LEU A 128 -9.88 -1.57 -23.33
N ASN A 129 -10.85 -0.71 -23.66
CA ASN A 129 -12.07 -0.55 -22.85
C ASN A 129 -12.89 -1.85 -22.76
N CYS A 130 -12.89 -2.68 -23.81
CA CYS A 130 -13.56 -3.97 -23.81
C CYS A 130 -12.84 -4.95 -22.88
N GLU A 131 -11.51 -4.99 -22.92
CA GLU A 131 -10.68 -5.76 -22.01
C GLU A 131 -10.87 -5.32 -20.54
N MET A 132 -10.89 -4.00 -20.28
CA MET A 132 -11.21 -3.45 -18.95
C MET A 132 -12.61 -3.85 -18.48
N LEU A 133 -13.61 -3.84 -19.36
CA LEU A 133 -14.97 -4.27 -19.01
C LEU A 133 -15.01 -5.76 -18.63
N GLN A 134 -14.22 -6.61 -19.31
CA GLN A 134 -14.11 -8.04 -18.98
C GLN A 134 -13.48 -8.24 -17.59
N PHE A 135 -12.45 -7.47 -17.23
CA PHE A 135 -11.89 -7.50 -15.88
C PHE A 135 -12.89 -6.99 -14.84
N LYS A 136 -13.56 -5.87 -15.11
CA LYS A 136 -14.60 -5.28 -14.25
C LYS A 136 -15.74 -6.26 -13.98
N ALA A 137 -16.13 -7.08 -14.95
CA ALA A 137 -17.18 -8.07 -14.78
C ALA A 137 -16.85 -9.16 -13.75
N LYS A 138 -15.57 -9.43 -13.49
CA LYS A 138 -15.14 -10.38 -12.44
C LYS A 138 -15.30 -9.78 -11.04
N PHE A 139 -15.05 -8.47 -10.91
CA PHE A 139 -15.13 -7.73 -9.65
C PHE A 139 -15.96 -6.44 -9.80
N PRO A 140 -17.29 -6.53 -9.98
CA PRO A 140 -18.12 -5.39 -10.41
C PRO A 140 -18.17 -4.24 -9.42
N ARG A 141 -17.95 -4.49 -8.12
CA ARG A 141 -18.01 -3.50 -7.03
C ARG A 141 -16.62 -2.95 -6.63
N GLU A 142 -15.54 -3.39 -7.27
CA GLU A 142 -14.19 -2.89 -7.01
C GLU A 142 -13.79 -1.84 -8.04
N VAL A 143 -13.00 -0.86 -7.64
CA VAL A 143 -12.40 0.13 -8.55
C VAL A 143 -11.34 -0.57 -9.39
N LEU A 144 -11.40 -0.46 -10.72
CA LEU A 144 -10.41 -1.08 -11.60
C LEU A 144 -9.28 -0.09 -11.96
N LEU A 145 -8.04 -0.43 -11.62
CA LEU A 145 -6.84 0.25 -12.08
C LEU A 145 -6.09 -0.62 -13.08
N CYS A 146 -5.97 -0.15 -14.32
CA CYS A 146 -5.32 -0.89 -15.40
C CYS A 146 -4.01 -0.22 -15.80
N ARG A 147 -2.91 -0.97 -15.81
CA ARG A 147 -1.62 -0.47 -16.28
C ARG A 147 -1.65 -0.24 -17.78
N VAL A 148 -1.19 0.94 -18.17
CA VAL A 148 -1.02 1.40 -19.55
C VAL A 148 0.33 2.12 -19.63
N GLY A 149 1.38 1.38 -19.99
CA GLY A 149 2.75 1.91 -19.93
C GLY A 149 3.19 2.29 -18.52
N ASP A 150 3.53 3.57 -18.33
CA ASP A 150 4.04 4.11 -17.05
C ASP A 150 2.94 4.70 -16.15
N PHE A 151 1.68 4.42 -16.47
CA PHE A 151 0.51 4.88 -15.73
C PHE A 151 -0.44 3.74 -15.38
N TYR A 152 -1.15 3.87 -14.26
CA TYR A 152 -2.39 3.14 -14.00
C TYR A 152 -3.57 4.05 -14.31
N GLU A 153 -4.48 3.56 -15.14
CA GLU A 153 -5.65 4.30 -15.59
C GLU A 153 -6.95 3.61 -15.19
N ALA A 154 -7.96 4.43 -14.89
CA ALA A 154 -9.35 4.04 -14.71
C ALA A 154 -10.25 4.85 -15.66
N ILE A 155 -11.39 4.27 -16.02
CA ILE A 155 -12.36 4.87 -16.94
C ILE A 155 -13.79 4.84 -16.35
N GLY A 156 -14.64 5.77 -16.78
CA GLY A 156 -16.05 5.82 -16.39
C GLY A 156 -16.27 6.02 -14.89
N ILE A 157 -17.06 5.14 -14.27
CA ILE A 157 -17.39 5.17 -12.82
C ILE A 157 -16.11 5.20 -11.98
N ASP A 158 -15.15 4.33 -12.30
CA ASP A 158 -13.92 4.16 -11.54
C ASP A 158 -13.05 5.43 -11.59
N ALA A 159 -13.03 6.12 -12.74
CA ALA A 159 -12.36 7.42 -12.86
C ALA A 159 -13.00 8.48 -11.94
N CYS A 160 -14.32 8.46 -11.76
CA CYS A 160 -15.01 9.39 -10.85
C CYS A 160 -14.57 9.15 -9.39
N VAL A 161 -14.38 7.89 -8.99
CA VAL A 161 -13.88 7.54 -7.65
C VAL A 161 -12.47 8.08 -7.44
N LEU A 162 -11.57 7.93 -8.43
CA LEU A 162 -10.20 8.47 -8.35
C LEU A 162 -10.18 9.99 -8.17
N VAL A 163 -11.04 10.70 -8.90
CA VAL A 163 -11.12 12.17 -8.83
C VAL A 163 -11.70 12.64 -7.50
N GLU A 164 -12.69 11.92 -6.94
CA GLU A 164 -13.31 12.25 -5.65
C GLU A 164 -12.33 12.03 -4.49
N PHE A 165 -11.73 10.84 -4.40
CA PHE A 165 -11.07 10.40 -3.17
C PHE A 165 -9.55 10.37 -3.23
N ALA A 166 -8.95 10.13 -4.41
CA ALA A 166 -7.49 10.16 -4.59
C ALA A 166 -6.97 11.53 -5.06
N GLY A 167 -7.86 12.52 -5.19
CA GLY A 167 -7.48 13.89 -5.56
C GLY A 167 -6.90 14.04 -6.97
N LEU A 168 -7.01 13.02 -7.83
CA LEU A 168 -6.44 13.03 -9.18
C LEU A 168 -7.23 13.96 -10.11
N ASN A 169 -6.54 14.47 -11.12
CA ASN A 169 -7.16 15.28 -12.17
C ASN A 169 -7.65 14.38 -13.31
N PRO A 170 -8.83 14.64 -13.89
CA PRO A 170 -9.31 13.89 -15.04
C PRO A 170 -8.43 14.15 -16.28
N PHE A 171 -8.09 13.08 -16.99
CA PHE A 171 -7.39 13.16 -18.28
C PHE A 171 -8.29 13.83 -19.32
N GLY A 172 -7.71 14.75 -20.11
CA GLY A 172 -8.48 15.56 -21.06
C GLY A 172 -9.30 16.69 -20.41
N GLY A 173 -9.19 16.87 -19.09
CA GLY A 173 -9.88 17.91 -18.33
C GLY A 173 -11.39 17.69 -18.25
N LEU A 174 -12.13 18.79 -18.11
CA LEU A 174 -13.59 18.76 -17.97
C LEU A 174 -14.31 18.91 -19.31
N ARG A 175 -13.71 18.47 -20.43
CA ARG A 175 -14.34 18.48 -21.76
C ARG A 175 -15.53 17.52 -21.83
N SER A 176 -16.69 17.97 -22.28
CA SER A 176 -17.94 17.19 -22.27
C SER A 176 -18.02 16.11 -23.35
N ASP A 177 -17.11 16.10 -24.33
CA ASP A 177 -17.17 15.24 -25.51
C ASP A 177 -16.40 13.91 -25.37
N SER A 178 -15.72 13.67 -24.25
CA SER A 178 -14.94 12.45 -23.99
C SER A 178 -15.37 11.74 -22.71
N ILE A 179 -15.19 10.42 -22.68
CA ILE A 179 -15.46 9.61 -21.49
C ILE A 179 -14.63 10.07 -20.27
N PRO A 180 -15.16 9.92 -19.03
CA PRO A 180 -14.36 10.11 -17.83
C PRO A 180 -13.14 9.19 -17.82
N ARG A 181 -11.96 9.77 -17.61
CA ARG A 181 -10.67 9.07 -17.47
C ARG A 181 -9.84 9.74 -16.39
N ALA A 182 -9.19 8.97 -15.55
CA ALA A 182 -8.25 9.45 -14.55
C ALA A 182 -7.19 8.37 -14.29
N GLY A 183 -6.04 8.75 -13.76
CA GLY A 183 -4.96 7.82 -13.51
C GLY A 183 -3.78 8.45 -12.80
N CYS A 184 -2.85 7.61 -12.37
CA CYS A 184 -1.64 8.02 -11.66
C CYS A 184 -0.40 7.36 -12.30
N PRO A 185 0.79 8.00 -12.23
CA PRO A 185 2.04 7.34 -12.58
C PRO A 185 2.26 6.08 -11.74
N VAL A 186 2.98 5.08 -12.27
CA VAL A 186 3.32 3.84 -11.55
C VAL A 186 3.93 4.11 -10.18
N VAL A 187 4.78 5.14 -10.09
CA VAL A 187 5.43 5.54 -8.83
C VAL A 187 4.46 6.00 -7.73
N ASN A 188 3.23 6.39 -8.10
CA ASN A 188 2.18 6.91 -7.22
C ASN A 188 1.03 5.91 -6.98
N LEU A 189 1.14 4.67 -7.48
CA LEU A 189 0.12 3.65 -7.27
C LEU A 189 -0.19 3.48 -5.79
N GLN A 190 0.83 3.33 -4.96
CA GLN A 190 0.66 3.03 -3.54
C GLN A 190 -0.08 4.14 -2.78
N GLN A 191 0.25 5.39 -3.06
CA GLN A 191 -0.47 6.53 -2.48
C GLN A 191 -1.95 6.51 -2.90
N THR A 192 -2.22 6.27 -4.19
CA THR A 192 -3.57 6.20 -4.73
C THR A 192 -4.38 5.07 -4.08
N LEU A 193 -3.78 3.88 -3.93
CA LEU A 193 -4.41 2.74 -3.24
C LEU A 193 -4.68 3.06 -1.77
N GLY A 194 -3.72 3.70 -1.08
CA GLY A 194 -3.89 4.16 0.29
C GLY A 194 -5.04 5.15 0.44
N ASP A 195 -5.23 6.07 -0.49
CA ASP A 195 -6.34 7.03 -0.46
C ASP A 195 -7.69 6.36 -0.69
N LEU A 196 -7.77 5.40 -1.62
CA LEU A 196 -9.00 4.67 -1.91
C LEU A 196 -9.41 3.72 -0.77
N THR A 197 -8.47 2.90 -0.28
CA THR A 197 -8.71 1.95 0.80
C THR A 197 -9.04 2.65 2.12
N ARG A 198 -8.43 3.81 2.42
CA ARG A 198 -8.80 4.65 3.57
C ARG A 198 -10.24 5.17 3.52
N ASN A 199 -10.82 5.27 2.31
CA ASN A 199 -12.21 5.66 2.07
C ASN A 199 -13.14 4.45 1.87
N GLY A 200 -12.68 3.23 2.15
CA GLY A 200 -13.50 2.02 2.11
C GLY A 200 -13.69 1.42 0.71
N TYR A 201 -12.90 1.82 -0.28
CA TYR A 201 -12.94 1.23 -1.62
C TYR A 201 -11.95 0.07 -1.75
N SER A 202 -12.44 -1.05 -2.28
CA SER A 202 -11.63 -2.15 -2.79
C SER A 202 -11.20 -1.86 -4.22
N VAL A 203 -9.95 -2.19 -4.55
CA VAL A 203 -9.32 -1.86 -5.84
C VAL A 203 -8.73 -3.11 -6.47
N CYS A 204 -9.14 -3.41 -7.70
CA CYS A 204 -8.58 -4.48 -8.52
C CYS A 204 -7.48 -3.91 -9.43
N ILE A 205 -6.29 -4.52 -9.40
CA ILE A 205 -5.11 -4.04 -10.11
C ILE A 205 -4.81 -4.96 -11.27
N VAL A 206 -4.71 -4.39 -12.47
CA VAL A 206 -4.42 -5.10 -13.70
C VAL A 206 -3.05 -4.66 -14.22
N GLU A 207 -2.13 -5.59 -14.33
CA GLU A 207 -0.78 -5.38 -14.85
C GLU A 207 -0.68 -5.67 -16.34
N GLU A 208 0.32 -5.07 -16.99
CA GLU A 208 0.75 -5.46 -18.33
C GLU A 208 1.83 -6.54 -18.22
N VAL A 209 1.75 -7.57 -19.07
CA VAL A 209 2.83 -8.53 -19.23
C VAL A 209 4.08 -7.79 -19.71
N GLN A 210 5.17 -7.87 -18.93
CA GLN A 210 6.45 -7.31 -19.28
C GLN A 210 7.21 -8.26 -20.23
N GLY A 211 7.89 -7.70 -21.22
CA GLY A 211 8.68 -8.44 -22.21
C GLY A 211 8.59 -7.87 -23.63
N PRO A 212 9.48 -8.31 -24.54
CA PRO A 212 9.45 -7.90 -25.93
C PRO A 212 8.16 -8.40 -26.59
N VAL A 213 7.32 -7.45 -27.01
CA VAL A 213 6.09 -7.73 -27.76
C VAL A 213 6.37 -7.44 -29.23
N GLN A 214 5.89 -8.31 -30.13
CA GLN A 214 6.01 -8.06 -31.57
C GLN A 214 5.48 -6.66 -31.92
N ALA A 215 6.19 -5.95 -32.80
CA ALA A 215 5.78 -4.62 -33.22
C ALA A 215 4.31 -4.64 -33.69
N ARG A 216 3.48 -3.78 -33.08
CA ARG A 216 2.03 -3.60 -33.33
C ARG A 216 1.08 -4.63 -32.68
N SER A 217 1.55 -5.62 -31.91
CA SER A 217 0.65 -6.41 -31.06
C SER A 217 0.47 -5.78 -29.68
N ARG A 218 -0.68 -6.01 -29.06
CA ARG A 218 -0.97 -5.48 -27.72
C ARG A 218 -0.31 -6.35 -26.66
N LYS A 219 0.24 -5.71 -25.64
CA LYS A 219 0.64 -6.38 -24.40
C LYS A 219 -0.58 -7.07 -23.80
N GLY A 220 -0.43 -8.34 -23.46
CA GLY A 220 -1.40 -9.06 -22.65
C GLY A 220 -1.49 -8.43 -21.25
N ARG A 221 -2.64 -8.57 -20.60
CA ARG A 221 -2.87 -8.08 -19.24
C ARG A 221 -3.41 -9.17 -18.34
N PHE A 222 -3.12 -9.05 -17.06
CA PHE A 222 -3.62 -9.97 -16.04
C PHE A 222 -3.89 -9.23 -14.74
N ILE A 223 -4.78 -9.76 -13.92
CA ILE A 223 -5.03 -9.22 -12.58
C ILE A 223 -3.83 -9.61 -11.70
N SER A 224 -3.10 -8.62 -11.21
CA SER A 224 -1.93 -8.83 -10.36
C SER A 224 -2.32 -8.99 -8.88
N GLY A 225 -3.42 -8.36 -8.46
CA GLY A 225 -3.90 -8.46 -7.10
C GLY A 225 -5.04 -7.50 -6.80
N HIS A 226 -5.42 -7.48 -5.53
CA HIS A 226 -6.50 -6.66 -5.01
C HIS A 226 -6.01 -5.93 -3.75
N ALA A 227 -6.34 -4.64 -3.63
CA ALA A 227 -6.15 -3.88 -2.42
C ALA A 227 -7.51 -3.64 -1.78
N HIS A 228 -7.71 -4.15 -0.56
CA HIS A 228 -8.95 -4.01 0.19
C HIS A 228 -8.73 -3.17 1.44
N PRO A 229 -9.75 -2.46 1.96
CA PRO A 229 -9.65 -1.80 3.27
C PRO A 229 -9.18 -2.73 4.39
N GLY A 230 -9.57 -4.01 4.38
CA GLY A 230 -9.11 -5.01 5.36
C GLY A 230 -7.82 -5.75 5.01
N ASN A 231 -7.30 -5.58 3.78
CA ASN A 231 -5.99 -6.07 3.35
C ASN A 231 -5.43 -5.08 2.29
N PRO A 232 -4.84 -3.96 2.72
CA PRO A 232 -4.43 -2.89 1.81
C PRO A 232 -3.08 -3.15 1.11
N TYR A 233 -2.52 -4.35 1.28
CA TYR A 233 -1.19 -4.71 0.79
C TYR A 233 -1.25 -5.25 -0.64
N VAL A 234 -0.26 -4.91 -1.45
CA VAL A 234 -0.17 -5.31 -2.86
C VAL A 234 1.20 -5.94 -3.14
N PHE A 235 1.29 -6.72 -4.21
CA PHE A 235 2.52 -7.37 -4.66
C PHE A 235 3.43 -6.41 -5.45
N GLY A 236 4.74 -6.66 -5.48
CA GLY A 236 5.70 -5.91 -6.31
C GLY A 236 6.54 -4.87 -5.55
N HIS A 237 6.78 -5.09 -4.26
CA HIS A 237 7.51 -4.20 -3.36
C HIS A 237 8.95 -4.65 -3.05
N VAL A 238 9.34 -5.91 -3.29
CA VAL A 238 10.70 -6.40 -2.95
C VAL A 238 11.81 -5.53 -3.54
N GLY A 239 11.64 -5.10 -4.79
CA GLY A 239 12.64 -4.31 -5.54
C GLY A 239 12.48 -2.80 -5.41
N VAL A 240 11.65 -2.32 -4.48
CA VAL A 240 11.37 -0.89 -4.31
C VAL A 240 12.33 -0.30 -3.28
N ASP A 241 13.01 0.79 -3.65
CA ASP A 241 14.01 1.47 -2.82
C ASP A 241 13.43 2.63 -2.02
N ARG A 242 12.33 2.37 -1.32
CA ARG A 242 11.70 3.32 -0.38
C ARG A 242 10.86 2.58 0.65
N ASP A 243 10.73 3.20 1.81
CA ASP A 243 9.77 2.78 2.83
C ASP A 243 8.35 3.03 2.31
N LEU A 244 7.50 2.01 2.43
CA LEU A 244 6.10 2.09 2.00
C LEU A 244 5.20 2.11 3.23
N ASP A 245 4.48 3.21 3.40
CA ASP A 245 3.43 3.28 4.41
C ASP A 245 2.15 2.63 3.89
N PHE A 246 1.61 1.72 4.70
CA PHE A 246 0.31 1.09 4.46
C PHE A 246 -0.67 1.58 5.53
N PRO A 247 -1.94 1.84 5.16
CA PRO A 247 -2.96 2.10 6.17
C PRO A 247 -3.17 0.85 7.03
N GLU A 248 -3.55 1.05 8.29
CA GLU A 248 -3.92 -0.07 9.16
C GLU A 248 -5.15 -0.80 8.59
N PRO A 249 -5.13 -2.15 8.53
CA PRO A 249 -6.23 -2.92 7.97
C PRO A 249 -7.51 -2.72 8.78
N MET A 250 -8.61 -2.46 8.08
CA MET A 250 -9.93 -2.34 8.70
C MET A 250 -10.53 -3.72 8.98
N PRO A 251 -10.94 -4.02 10.22
CA PRO A 251 -11.56 -5.30 10.53
C PRO A 251 -12.90 -5.48 9.84
N VAL A 252 -13.28 -6.74 9.65
CA VAL A 252 -14.68 -7.13 9.44
C VAL A 252 -15.35 -7.20 10.79
N VAL A 253 -16.51 -6.55 10.91
CA VAL A 253 -17.20 -6.37 12.17
C VAL A 253 -18.55 -7.08 12.11
N GLY A 254 -18.84 -7.89 13.11
CA GLY A 254 -20.14 -8.51 13.34
C GLY A 254 -20.78 -7.96 14.60
N VAL A 255 -22.06 -7.64 14.54
CA VAL A 255 -22.86 -7.20 15.68
C VAL A 255 -23.93 -8.25 15.96
N SER A 256 -24.03 -8.64 17.23
CA SER A 256 -25.04 -9.60 17.69
C SER A 256 -25.58 -9.21 19.05
N ARG A 257 -26.66 -9.88 19.45
CA ARG A 257 -27.26 -9.77 20.77
C ARG A 257 -27.03 -11.06 21.57
N SER A 258 -26.63 -10.91 22.82
CA SER A 258 -26.44 -11.98 23.81
C SER A 258 -27.37 -11.78 25.01
N ALA A 259 -27.31 -12.71 25.98
CA ALA A 259 -28.03 -12.58 27.25
C ALA A 259 -27.49 -11.42 28.12
N LYS A 260 -26.23 -11.00 27.94
CA LYS A 260 -25.59 -9.94 28.72
C LYS A 260 -25.78 -8.55 28.11
N GLY A 261 -26.27 -8.45 26.88
CA GLY A 261 -26.44 -7.20 26.15
C GLY A 261 -26.09 -7.35 24.67
N TYR A 262 -25.40 -6.35 24.12
CA TYR A 262 -24.87 -6.43 22.78
C TYR A 262 -23.46 -7.03 22.76
N SER A 263 -23.12 -7.68 21.66
CA SER A 263 -21.77 -8.19 21.40
C SER A 263 -21.23 -7.68 20.07
N LEU A 264 -19.96 -7.29 20.10
CA LEU A 264 -19.17 -6.88 18.95
C LEU A 264 -18.10 -7.94 18.70
N THR A 265 -18.11 -8.52 17.50
CA THR A 265 -17.03 -9.39 17.02
C THR A 265 -16.22 -8.64 15.98
N SER A 266 -14.91 -8.54 16.17
CA SER A 266 -13.99 -7.88 15.23
C SER A 266 -13.00 -8.92 14.69
N ILE A 267 -12.83 -8.99 13.36
CA ILE A 267 -11.95 -9.95 12.71
C ILE A 267 -10.97 -9.23 11.80
N LEU A 268 -9.68 -9.48 12.01
CA LEU A 268 -8.59 -9.01 11.15
C LEU A 268 -8.04 -10.18 10.33
N GLU A 269 -8.29 -10.13 9.02
CA GLU A 269 -7.77 -11.13 8.07
C GLU A 269 -6.25 -11.19 8.11
N THR A 270 -5.59 -10.04 8.17
CA THR A 270 -4.15 -9.93 8.00
C THR A 270 -3.38 -10.58 9.15
N LEU A 271 -3.85 -10.41 10.39
CA LEU A 271 -3.23 -11.02 11.56
C LEU A 271 -3.80 -12.41 11.88
N LYS A 272 -4.81 -12.87 11.12
CA LYS A 272 -5.62 -14.06 11.44
C LYS A 272 -6.09 -14.05 12.89
N THR A 273 -6.60 -12.90 13.33
CA THR A 273 -7.11 -12.72 14.71
C THR A 273 -8.57 -12.31 14.72
N PHE A 274 -9.25 -12.65 15.80
CA PHE A 274 -10.57 -12.12 16.11
C PHE A 274 -10.68 -11.78 17.59
N SER A 275 -11.55 -10.85 17.93
CA SER A 275 -11.92 -10.54 19.31
C SER A 275 -13.44 -10.48 19.44
N VAL A 276 -13.93 -10.89 20.61
CA VAL A 276 -15.34 -10.84 20.97
C VAL A 276 -15.48 -10.02 22.24
N GLU A 277 -16.23 -8.93 22.14
CA GLU A 277 -16.61 -8.10 23.28
C GLU A 277 -18.09 -8.32 23.54
N ASP A 278 -18.44 -8.80 24.73
CA ASP A 278 -19.81 -9.12 25.13
C ASP A 278 -20.25 -8.26 26.33
N GLY A 279 -21.56 -8.13 26.52
CA GLY A 279 -22.14 -7.32 27.60
C GLY A 279 -22.03 -5.81 27.36
N LEU A 280 -21.95 -5.39 26.10
CA LEU A 280 -21.91 -3.97 25.74
C LEU A 280 -23.31 -3.35 25.85
N THR A 281 -23.35 -2.12 26.34
CA THR A 281 -24.55 -1.27 26.20
C THR A 281 -24.69 -0.80 24.76
N GLU A 282 -25.90 -0.38 24.38
CA GLU A 282 -26.15 0.16 23.04
C GLU A 282 -25.22 1.34 22.70
N GLU A 283 -25.05 2.27 23.64
CA GLU A 283 -24.14 3.42 23.48
C GLU A 283 -22.67 3.02 23.35
N ALA A 284 -22.20 2.05 24.16
CA ALA A 284 -20.81 1.59 24.09
C ALA A 284 -20.53 0.94 22.73
N LEU A 285 -21.48 0.16 22.21
CA LEU A 285 -21.39 -0.43 20.88
C LEU A 285 -21.35 0.64 19.77
N VAL A 286 -22.23 1.64 19.83
CA VAL A 286 -22.23 2.77 18.89
C VAL A 286 -20.90 3.53 18.94
N THR A 287 -20.37 3.75 20.14
CA THR A 287 -19.05 4.39 20.33
C THR A 287 -17.98 3.60 19.59
N LYS A 288 -17.93 2.28 19.79
CA LYS A 288 -16.97 1.40 19.10
C LYS A 288 -17.15 1.43 17.59
N LEU A 289 -18.38 1.41 17.07
CA LEU A 289 -18.63 1.50 15.63
C LEU A 289 -18.18 2.84 15.03
N ARG A 290 -18.24 3.94 15.79
CA ARG A 290 -17.75 5.26 15.36
C ARG A 290 -16.23 5.39 15.42
N THR A 291 -15.59 4.77 16.41
CA THR A 291 -14.13 4.86 16.59
C THR A 291 -13.37 3.82 15.77
N CYS A 292 -13.99 2.66 15.51
CA CYS A 292 -13.44 1.59 14.69
C CYS A 292 -13.93 1.74 13.25
N ARG A 293 -13.01 1.86 12.30
CA ARG A 293 -13.34 1.75 10.88
C ARG A 293 -13.55 0.27 10.57
N CYS A 294 -14.68 -0.08 9.97
CA CYS A 294 -14.97 -1.43 9.54
C CYS A 294 -14.92 -1.54 8.01
N HIS A 295 -14.32 -2.62 7.49
CA HIS A 295 -14.39 -2.92 6.06
C HIS A 295 -15.80 -3.40 5.69
N HIS A 296 -16.30 -4.40 6.41
CA HIS A 296 -17.67 -4.92 6.27
C HIS A 296 -18.35 -4.95 7.63
N LEU A 297 -19.66 -4.67 7.62
CA LEU A 297 -20.54 -4.76 8.78
C LEU A 297 -21.55 -5.87 8.57
N PHE A 298 -21.58 -6.83 9.49
CA PHE A 298 -22.53 -7.93 9.50
C PHE A 298 -23.43 -7.83 10.73
N LEU A 299 -24.73 -8.03 10.53
CA LEU A 299 -25.73 -7.98 11.57
C LEU A 299 -26.35 -9.36 11.76
N HIS A 300 -26.29 -9.87 12.98
CA HIS A 300 -26.85 -11.18 13.30
C HIS A 300 -28.35 -11.09 13.53
N SER A 301 -29.12 -12.09 13.08
CA SER A 301 -30.58 -12.15 13.24
C SER A 301 -31.07 -12.01 14.69
N SER A 302 -30.24 -12.32 15.69
CA SER A 302 -30.57 -12.08 17.10
C SER A 302 -30.84 -10.60 17.44
N LEU A 303 -30.41 -9.65 16.61
CA LEU A 303 -30.76 -8.24 16.77
C LEU A 303 -32.22 -7.94 16.45
N LYS A 304 -32.87 -8.73 15.57
CA LYS A 304 -34.26 -8.50 15.14
C LYS A 304 -35.27 -8.62 16.28
N HIS A 305 -34.90 -9.34 17.33
CA HIS A 305 -35.71 -9.56 18.52
C HIS A 305 -35.20 -8.68 19.66
N ASN A 306 -36.11 -7.96 20.32
CA ASN A 306 -35.76 -7.22 21.52
C ASN A 306 -35.88 -8.09 22.78
N SER A 307 -35.47 -7.53 23.93
CA SER A 307 -35.55 -8.20 25.25
C SER A 307 -36.97 -8.66 25.61
N SER A 308 -37.99 -7.96 25.07
CA SER A 308 -39.41 -8.27 25.27
C SER A 308 -40.01 -9.27 24.26
N GLY A 309 -39.19 -9.81 23.35
CA GLY A 309 -39.64 -10.75 22.31
C GLY A 309 -40.47 -10.12 21.19
N THR A 310 -40.60 -8.79 21.14
CA THR A 310 -41.25 -8.08 20.03
C THR A 310 -40.25 -7.82 18.90
N CYS A 311 -40.65 -8.11 17.66
CA CYS A 311 -39.83 -7.92 16.45
C CYS A 311 -39.81 -6.44 16.04
N ARG A 312 -39.10 -5.59 16.78
CA ARG A 312 -38.98 -4.15 16.47
C ARG A 312 -37.56 -3.64 16.65
N TRP A 313 -36.59 -4.30 16.04
CA TRP A 313 -35.32 -3.61 15.80
C TRP A 313 -35.50 -2.65 14.63
N GLY A 314 -35.37 -1.35 14.90
CA GLY A 314 -35.67 -0.28 13.96
C GLY A 314 -35.45 1.09 14.59
N GLU A 315 -35.94 2.15 13.94
CA GLU A 315 -35.67 3.54 14.31
C GLU A 315 -36.19 3.94 15.70
N TYR A 316 -37.22 3.27 16.21
CA TYR A 316 -37.86 3.60 17.48
C TYR A 316 -37.74 2.46 18.49
N GLY A 317 -37.37 2.82 19.72
CA GLY A 317 -37.31 1.90 20.86
C GLY A 317 -35.89 1.37 21.15
N GLU A 318 -35.83 0.23 21.85
CA GLU A 318 -34.58 -0.44 22.20
C GLU A 318 -33.80 -0.84 20.92
N GLY A 319 -32.55 -0.38 20.79
CA GLY A 319 -31.75 -0.63 19.59
C GLY A 319 -31.85 0.46 18.51
N GLY A 320 -32.60 1.55 18.76
CA GLY A 320 -32.76 2.66 17.81
C GLY A 320 -31.50 3.48 17.54
N LEU A 321 -30.65 3.71 18.56
CA LEU A 321 -29.35 4.39 18.38
C LEU A 321 -28.42 3.52 17.52
N LEU A 322 -28.39 2.23 17.81
CA LEU A 322 -27.60 1.27 17.03
C LEU A 322 -28.13 1.13 15.60
N TRP A 323 -29.46 1.07 15.42
CA TRP A 323 -30.08 1.05 14.11
C TRP A 323 -29.71 2.28 13.28
N ALA A 324 -29.78 3.48 13.86
CA ALA A 324 -29.39 4.71 13.18
C ALA A 324 -27.92 4.70 12.74
N GLU A 325 -27.02 4.22 13.60
CA GLU A 325 -25.60 4.09 13.26
C GLU A 325 -25.36 3.05 12.13
N CYS A 326 -25.96 1.87 12.23
CA CYS A 326 -25.80 0.80 11.25
C CYS A 326 -26.46 1.14 9.91
N SER A 327 -27.64 1.75 9.91
CA SER A 327 -28.40 2.08 8.69
C SER A 327 -27.74 3.15 7.83
N SER A 328 -26.83 3.94 8.41
CA SER A 328 -25.98 4.86 7.65
C SER A 328 -24.88 4.15 6.84
N ARG A 329 -24.68 2.84 7.07
CA ARG A 329 -23.63 2.02 6.45
C ARG A 329 -24.25 0.88 5.65
N HIS A 330 -23.49 0.35 4.71
CA HIS A 330 -23.86 -0.91 4.08
C HIS A 330 -23.62 -2.06 5.06
N PHE A 331 -24.62 -2.90 5.28
CA PHE A 331 -24.53 -4.08 6.13
C PHE A 331 -25.22 -5.28 5.50
N GLU A 332 -24.83 -6.47 5.94
CA GLU A 332 -25.43 -7.75 5.53
C GLU A 332 -25.95 -8.53 6.74
N TRP A 333 -27.10 -9.19 6.58
CA TRP A 333 -27.68 -10.04 7.62
C TRP A 333 -27.11 -11.46 7.55
N PHE A 334 -26.93 -12.08 8.71
CA PHE A 334 -26.56 -13.50 8.81
C PHE A 334 -27.24 -14.19 10.00
N GLU A 335 -27.23 -15.52 10.00
CA GLU A 335 -27.87 -16.38 11.01
C GLU A 335 -26.93 -17.52 11.41
N GLY A 336 -27.15 -18.10 12.58
CA GLY A 336 -26.38 -19.23 13.10
C GLY A 336 -25.58 -18.87 14.36
N ASP A 337 -24.40 -19.46 14.52
CA ASP A 337 -23.49 -19.04 15.60
C ASP A 337 -22.79 -17.73 15.22
N PRO A 338 -22.90 -16.65 16.02
CA PRO A 338 -22.42 -15.32 15.63
C PRO A 338 -20.93 -15.26 15.27
N VAL A 339 -20.09 -16.04 15.95
CA VAL A 339 -18.63 -16.00 15.76
C VAL A 339 -18.23 -16.91 14.61
N LYS A 340 -18.70 -18.16 14.63
CA LYS A 340 -18.35 -19.18 13.63
C LYS A 340 -18.82 -18.77 12.23
N GLU A 341 -20.06 -18.30 12.10
CA GLU A 341 -20.61 -17.91 10.79
C GLU A 341 -19.95 -16.65 10.25
N LEU A 342 -19.60 -15.70 11.12
CA LEU A 342 -18.84 -14.52 10.71
C LEU A 342 -17.44 -14.88 10.24
N LEU A 343 -16.76 -15.82 10.90
CA LEU A 343 -15.46 -16.35 10.44
C LEU A 343 -15.57 -17.02 9.06
N LEU A 344 -16.65 -17.77 8.80
CA LEU A 344 -16.91 -18.35 7.48
C LEU A 344 -17.14 -17.26 6.43
N LYS A 345 -17.88 -16.20 6.76
CA LYS A 345 -18.10 -15.05 5.87
C LYS A 345 -16.80 -14.32 5.55
N VAL A 346 -15.92 -14.13 6.53
CA VAL A 346 -14.59 -13.54 6.28
C VAL A 346 -13.76 -14.43 5.36
N LYS A 347 -13.80 -15.76 5.53
CA LYS A 347 -13.11 -16.68 4.62
C LYS A 347 -13.66 -16.58 3.20
N GLU A 348 -14.97 -16.50 3.04
CA GLU A 348 -15.62 -16.28 1.74
C GLU A 348 -15.20 -14.95 1.10
N LEU A 349 -15.26 -13.84 1.87
CA LEU A 349 -14.94 -12.50 1.41
C LEU A 349 -13.49 -12.36 0.89
N TYR A 350 -12.53 -12.98 1.57
CA TYR A 350 -11.11 -12.89 1.21
C TYR A 350 -10.59 -14.13 0.47
N GLY A 351 -11.46 -15.07 0.08
CA GLY A 351 -11.08 -16.28 -0.63
C GLY A 351 -10.10 -17.18 0.13
N LEU A 352 -10.24 -17.27 1.46
CA LEU A 352 -9.38 -18.08 2.32
C LEU A 352 -9.83 -19.55 2.34
N ASP A 353 -8.86 -20.46 2.48
CA ASP A 353 -9.14 -21.89 2.66
C ASP A 353 -9.94 -22.16 3.94
N ALA A 354 -10.78 -23.20 3.89
CA ALA A 354 -11.62 -23.59 5.02
C ALA A 354 -10.82 -23.95 6.28
N GLU A 355 -9.58 -24.42 6.12
CA GLU A 355 -8.68 -24.85 7.21
C GLU A 355 -8.02 -23.69 7.96
N VAL A 356 -8.02 -22.47 7.40
CA VAL A 356 -7.40 -21.31 8.03
C VAL A 356 -8.06 -21.02 9.37
N SER A 357 -7.29 -21.05 10.45
CA SER A 357 -7.76 -20.73 11.79
C SER A 357 -7.52 -19.27 12.13
N PHE A 358 -8.39 -18.72 12.97
CA PHE A 358 -8.23 -17.38 13.52
C PHE A 358 -8.01 -17.51 15.03
N ARG A 359 -7.04 -16.76 15.54
CA ARG A 359 -6.67 -16.74 16.96
C ARG A 359 -7.54 -15.73 17.72
N ASN A 360 -8.09 -16.16 18.85
CA ASN A 360 -8.88 -15.29 19.71
C ASN A 360 -7.97 -14.36 20.53
N ILE A 361 -8.21 -13.06 20.45
CA ILE A 361 -7.68 -12.07 21.39
C ILE A 361 -8.71 -11.94 22.51
N ALA A 362 -8.45 -12.63 23.62
CA ALA A 362 -9.37 -12.67 24.75
C ALA A 362 -9.45 -11.29 25.41
N ILE A 363 -10.66 -10.72 25.41
CA ILE A 363 -10.94 -9.47 26.10
C ILE A 363 -11.70 -9.83 27.39
N PRO A 364 -11.11 -9.62 28.58
CA PRO A 364 -11.76 -9.98 29.83
C PRO A 364 -13.03 -9.14 30.02
N SER A 365 -14.16 -9.78 30.34
CA SER A 365 -15.43 -9.09 30.61
C SER A 365 -15.53 -8.53 32.03
N GLU A 366 -14.71 -9.04 32.95
CA GLU A 366 -14.70 -8.67 34.37
C GLU A 366 -13.28 -8.22 34.78
N GLY A 367 -13.17 -7.50 35.90
CA GLY A 367 -11.87 -7.00 36.39
C GLY A 367 -11.26 -5.89 35.53
N ARG A 368 -12.09 -5.16 34.78
CA ARG A 368 -11.72 -3.95 34.01
C ARG A 368 -12.82 -2.90 34.06
N PRO A 369 -12.49 -1.61 33.86
CA PRO A 369 -13.50 -0.58 33.60
C PRO A 369 -14.25 -0.83 32.28
N ARG A 370 -15.48 -0.33 32.20
CA ARG A 370 -16.28 -0.38 30.97
C ARG A 370 -15.73 0.61 29.92
N PRO A 371 -15.88 0.31 28.62
CA PRO A 371 -15.55 1.27 27.57
C PRO A 371 -16.26 2.61 27.76
N LEU A 372 -15.62 3.71 27.35
CA LEU A 372 -16.20 5.04 27.49
C LEU A 372 -17.47 5.19 26.64
N HIS A 373 -18.47 5.85 27.22
CA HIS A 373 -19.66 6.28 26.49
C HIS A 373 -19.30 7.33 25.45
N LEU A 374 -20.01 7.35 24.32
CA LEU A 374 -19.78 8.28 23.21
C LEU A 374 -19.76 9.74 23.66
N GLY A 375 -20.73 10.12 24.50
CA GLY A 375 -20.85 11.48 25.03
C GLY A 375 -19.60 11.87 25.81
N THR A 376 -19.17 11.01 26.75
CA THR A 376 -17.96 11.22 27.54
C THR A 376 -16.70 11.27 26.68
N ALA A 377 -16.50 10.29 25.79
CA ALA A 377 -15.33 10.20 24.92
C ALA A 377 -15.20 11.43 24.00
N THR A 378 -16.34 11.99 23.56
CA THR A 378 -16.42 13.22 22.78
C THR A 378 -16.10 14.45 23.65
N GLN A 379 -16.75 14.59 24.81
CA GLN A 379 -16.59 15.75 25.70
C GLN A 379 -15.19 15.90 26.27
N ILE A 380 -14.52 14.79 26.61
CA ILE A 380 -13.13 14.83 27.09
C ILE A 380 -12.14 15.00 25.94
N GLY A 381 -12.57 14.97 24.67
CA GLY A 381 -11.68 15.11 23.52
C GLY A 381 -10.80 13.90 23.21
N ALA A 382 -11.20 12.70 23.68
CA ALA A 382 -10.59 11.43 23.26
C ALA A 382 -10.96 11.10 21.80
N ILE A 383 -12.19 11.45 21.41
CA ILE A 383 -12.65 11.44 20.02
C ILE A 383 -12.53 12.86 19.46
N PRO A 384 -11.73 13.09 18.39
CA PRO A 384 -11.60 14.41 17.78
C PRO A 384 -12.96 14.95 17.33
N THR A 385 -13.37 16.08 17.91
CA THR A 385 -14.66 16.72 17.64
C THR A 385 -14.45 18.21 17.49
N GLU A 386 -15.12 18.83 16.52
CA GLU A 386 -15.00 20.26 16.27
C GLU A 386 -15.43 21.08 17.48
N GLY A 387 -14.64 22.10 17.83
CA GLY A 387 -14.87 22.93 19.01
C GLY A 387 -14.42 22.33 20.35
N ILE A 388 -14.04 21.04 20.41
CA ILE A 388 -13.56 20.39 21.64
C ILE A 388 -12.03 20.21 21.58
N PRO A 389 -11.29 20.67 22.61
CA PRO A 389 -9.84 20.42 22.70
C PRO A 389 -9.51 18.93 22.70
N CYS A 390 -8.52 18.51 21.91
CA CYS A 390 -8.14 17.11 21.83
C CYS A 390 -7.23 16.71 22.99
N LEU A 391 -7.68 15.76 23.82
CA LEU A 391 -6.94 15.25 24.98
C LEU A 391 -5.61 14.61 24.57
N LEU A 392 -5.55 13.91 23.44
CA LEU A 392 -4.32 13.28 22.97
C LEU A 392 -3.21 14.30 22.67
N LYS A 393 -3.55 15.54 22.27
CA LYS A 393 -2.56 16.63 22.09
C LYS A 393 -2.04 17.17 23.42
N VAL A 394 -2.76 16.91 24.52
CA VAL A 394 -2.33 17.22 25.88
C VAL A 394 -1.46 16.10 26.44
N LEU A 395 -1.81 14.83 26.19
CA LEU A 395 -1.10 13.67 26.73
C LEU A 395 0.18 13.30 25.98
N LEU A 396 0.27 13.64 24.68
CA LEU A 396 1.38 13.27 23.81
C LEU A 396 1.99 14.50 23.11
N PRO A 397 3.31 14.50 22.87
CA PRO A 397 3.96 15.56 22.11
C PRO A 397 3.49 15.52 20.64
N ALA A 398 3.54 16.66 19.96
CA ALA A 398 3.14 16.75 18.54
C ALA A 398 3.97 15.85 17.60
N SER A 399 5.17 15.44 18.02
CA SER A 399 6.01 14.48 17.30
C SER A 399 5.52 13.03 17.43
N CYS A 400 4.71 12.71 18.43
CA CYS A 400 4.14 11.37 18.62
C CYS A 400 2.88 11.23 17.78
N THR A 401 3.03 10.60 16.61
CA THR A 401 1.97 10.34 15.63
C THR A 401 1.94 8.86 15.25
N GLY A 402 0.92 8.42 14.53
CA GLY A 402 0.81 7.03 14.06
C GLY A 402 0.45 6.03 15.16
N LEU A 403 1.11 4.86 15.16
CA LEU A 403 0.75 3.71 16.00
C LEU A 403 0.78 4.00 17.52
N PRO A 404 1.79 4.67 18.09
CA PRO A 404 1.81 4.98 19.52
C PRO A 404 0.66 5.91 19.93
N HIS A 405 0.29 6.86 19.06
CA HIS A 405 -0.84 7.75 19.28
C HIS A 405 -2.18 6.99 19.26
N LEU A 406 -2.33 6.05 18.31
CA LEU A 406 -3.50 5.18 18.24
C LEU A 406 -3.62 4.28 19.48
N TYR A 407 -2.50 3.78 19.99
CA TYR A 407 -2.48 2.95 21.20
C TYR A 407 -3.01 3.71 22.43
N ILE A 408 -2.51 4.93 22.72
CA ILE A 408 -3.03 5.72 23.85
C ILE A 408 -4.51 6.05 23.68
N ARG A 409 -4.93 6.37 22.45
CA ARG A 409 -6.35 6.61 22.18
C ARG A 409 -7.21 5.38 22.45
N ASP A 410 -6.76 4.21 22.01
CA ASP A 410 -7.49 2.96 22.24
C ASP A 410 -7.52 2.60 23.73
N LEU A 411 -6.42 2.79 24.44
CA LEU A 411 -6.33 2.59 25.89
C LEU A 411 -7.34 3.47 26.66
N LEU A 412 -7.48 4.74 26.28
CA LEU A 412 -8.48 5.65 26.87
C LEU A 412 -9.92 5.23 26.58
N LEU A 413 -10.20 4.82 25.34
CA LEU A 413 -11.55 4.42 24.92
C LEU A 413 -11.94 3.06 25.50
N ASN A 414 -10.97 2.17 25.68
CA ASN A 414 -11.12 0.79 26.09
C ASN A 414 -10.14 0.44 27.24
N PRO A 415 -10.36 0.96 28.46
CA PRO A 415 -9.42 0.77 29.58
C PRO A 415 -9.15 -0.70 29.86
N PRO A 416 -7.89 -1.11 30.12
CA PRO A 416 -7.53 -2.51 30.24
C PRO A 416 -7.96 -3.09 31.61
N SER A 417 -7.59 -4.33 31.91
CA SER A 417 -7.79 -4.89 33.25
C SER A 417 -6.98 -4.14 34.30
N TYR A 418 -7.41 -4.21 35.57
CA TYR A 418 -6.72 -3.53 36.66
C TYR A 418 -5.24 -3.97 36.81
N THR A 419 -4.94 -5.23 36.50
CA THR A 419 -3.57 -5.77 36.52
C THR A 419 -2.72 -5.14 35.43
N THR A 420 -3.24 -5.07 34.21
CA THR A 420 -2.54 -4.46 33.06
C THR A 420 -2.39 -2.97 33.22
N ALA A 421 -3.42 -2.29 33.75
CA ALA A 421 -3.36 -0.90 34.17
C ALA A 421 -2.21 -0.69 35.15
N ALA A 422 -2.13 -1.45 36.24
CA ALA A 422 -1.06 -1.33 37.24
C ALA A 422 0.35 -1.52 36.63
N ASN A 423 0.52 -2.53 35.76
CA ASN A 423 1.78 -2.74 35.04
C ASN A 423 2.16 -1.54 34.17
N ILE A 424 1.20 -0.95 33.44
CA ILE A 424 1.43 0.28 32.66
C ILE A 424 1.84 1.44 33.56
N GLN A 425 1.20 1.62 34.72
CA GLN A 425 1.56 2.66 35.69
C GLN A 425 3.00 2.48 36.19
N ASP A 426 3.39 1.25 36.51
CA ASP A 426 4.73 0.95 37.02
C ASP A 426 5.80 1.12 35.93
N VAL A 427 5.48 0.79 34.67
CA VAL A 427 6.34 1.12 33.52
C VAL A 427 6.56 2.63 33.43
N CYS A 428 5.50 3.44 33.51
CA CYS A 428 5.62 4.90 33.46
C CYS A 428 6.50 5.43 34.60
N LYS A 429 6.31 4.94 35.83
CA LYS A 429 7.15 5.29 37.00
C LYS A 429 8.62 4.96 36.74
N LEU A 430 8.92 3.74 36.30
CA LEU A 430 10.30 3.34 36.01
C LEU A 430 10.91 4.23 34.92
N MET A 431 10.21 4.43 33.80
CA MET A 431 10.68 5.28 32.68
C MET A 431 10.99 6.72 33.10
N SER A 432 10.33 7.25 34.14
CA SER A 432 10.62 8.60 34.67
C SER A 432 11.91 8.67 35.49
N SER A 433 12.36 7.54 36.04
CA SER A 433 13.53 7.42 36.90
C SER A 433 14.77 6.82 36.23
N VAL A 434 14.65 6.34 34.98
CA VAL A 434 15.77 5.73 34.25
C VAL A 434 16.90 6.75 34.04
N THR A 435 18.14 6.31 34.29
CA THR A 435 19.35 7.13 34.09
C THR A 435 20.02 6.90 32.73
N CYS A 436 19.74 5.76 32.10
CA CYS A 436 20.34 5.37 30.84
C CYS A 436 19.62 5.98 29.61
N SER A 437 20.28 5.92 28.45
CA SER A 437 19.68 6.37 27.20
C SER A 437 18.60 5.39 26.73
N MET A 438 17.38 5.88 26.60
CA MET A 438 16.27 5.10 26.04
C MET A 438 16.43 4.89 24.53
N PRO A 439 16.08 3.71 23.99
CA PRO A 439 16.00 3.47 22.54
C PRO A 439 15.02 4.43 21.85
N GLU A 440 15.11 4.54 20.52
CA GLU A 440 14.18 5.36 19.73
C GLU A 440 12.81 4.70 19.53
N PHE A 441 12.70 3.39 19.78
CA PHE A 441 11.49 2.59 19.60
C PHE A 441 11.00 2.61 18.14
N THR A 442 11.62 1.79 17.30
CA THR A 442 11.21 1.56 15.92
C THR A 442 9.80 0.95 15.90
N CYS A 443 8.81 1.75 15.51
CA CYS A 443 7.41 1.32 15.46
C CYS A 443 7.06 0.83 14.07
N VAL A 444 6.74 -0.45 13.94
CA VAL A 444 6.29 -1.07 12.69
C VAL A 444 4.89 -1.65 12.89
N SER A 445 4.01 -1.50 11.91
CA SER A 445 2.69 -2.13 11.96
C SER A 445 2.85 -3.65 11.96
N SER A 446 2.25 -4.32 12.93
CA SER A 446 2.23 -5.80 12.98
C SER A 446 1.59 -6.38 11.71
N ALA A 447 0.54 -5.73 11.20
CA ALA A 447 -0.12 -6.15 9.96
C ALA A 447 0.82 -6.04 8.75
N LYS A 448 1.59 -4.93 8.66
CA LYS A 448 2.58 -4.72 7.60
C LYS A 448 3.64 -5.80 7.63
N LEU A 449 4.18 -6.07 8.82
CA LEU A 449 5.23 -7.07 8.99
C LEU A 449 4.74 -8.45 8.54
N VAL A 450 3.56 -8.88 9.00
CA VAL A 450 2.98 -10.17 8.61
C VAL A 450 2.81 -10.26 7.10
N LYS A 451 2.17 -9.27 6.46
CA LYS A 451 1.89 -9.34 5.01
C LYS A 451 3.13 -9.29 4.16
N LEU A 452 4.11 -8.45 4.49
CA LEU A 452 5.36 -8.40 3.73
C LEU A 452 6.14 -9.72 3.82
N LEU A 453 6.17 -10.37 4.99
CA LEU A 453 6.83 -11.66 5.13
C LEU A 453 6.03 -12.81 4.48
N GLU A 454 4.71 -12.85 4.64
CA GLU A 454 3.82 -13.85 4.02
C GLU A 454 3.91 -13.82 2.50
N LEU A 455 3.80 -12.62 1.91
CA LEU A 455 3.86 -12.43 0.45
C LEU A 455 5.28 -12.48 -0.10
N ARG A 456 6.30 -12.49 0.77
CA ARG A 456 7.72 -12.39 0.42
C ARG A 456 8.03 -11.11 -0.35
N GLU A 457 7.41 -10.02 0.08
CA GLU A 457 7.46 -8.70 -0.54
C GLU A 457 8.25 -7.67 0.28
N ALA A 458 8.94 -8.11 1.33
CA ALA A 458 9.85 -7.27 2.11
C ALA A 458 11.10 -6.89 1.30
N ASN A 459 11.38 -5.60 1.19
CA ASN A 459 12.62 -5.09 0.63
C ASN A 459 13.72 -4.98 1.70
N HIS A 460 14.95 -4.66 1.28
CA HIS A 460 16.09 -4.51 2.19
C HIS A 460 15.91 -3.42 3.27
N ILE A 461 15.18 -2.33 2.98
CA ILE A 461 14.86 -1.27 3.97
C ILE A 461 13.94 -1.83 5.06
N GLU A 462 12.91 -2.57 4.66
CA GLU A 462 11.97 -3.21 5.60
C GLU A 462 12.69 -4.25 6.46
N PHE A 463 13.62 -5.03 5.89
CA PHE A 463 14.44 -5.94 6.69
C PHE A 463 15.34 -5.20 7.69
N SER A 464 15.96 -4.08 7.29
CA SER A 464 16.71 -3.24 8.23
C SER A 464 15.82 -2.71 9.36
N ARG A 465 14.56 -2.33 9.08
CA ARG A 465 13.60 -1.94 10.12
C ARG A 465 13.21 -3.10 11.03
N ILE A 466 12.96 -4.29 10.49
CA ILE A 466 12.68 -5.52 11.27
C ILE A 466 13.88 -5.86 12.17
N LYS A 467 15.11 -5.69 11.66
CA LYS A 467 16.33 -5.85 12.45
C LYS A 467 16.37 -4.83 13.59
N ASN A 468 16.09 -3.55 13.35
CA ASN A 468 16.04 -2.53 14.41
C ASN A 468 15.00 -2.88 15.48
N VAL A 469 13.81 -3.38 15.09
CA VAL A 469 12.80 -3.87 16.05
C VAL A 469 13.38 -4.97 16.95
N ALA A 470 14.07 -5.94 16.37
CA ALA A 470 14.69 -7.02 17.14
C ALA A 470 15.84 -6.50 18.03
N GLU A 471 16.71 -5.64 17.50
CA GLU A 471 17.87 -5.09 18.22
C GLU A 471 17.47 -4.20 19.41
N GLU A 472 16.39 -3.43 19.29
CA GLU A 472 15.90 -2.61 20.39
C GLU A 472 15.30 -3.44 21.53
N ILE A 473 14.65 -4.58 21.24
CA ILE A 473 14.25 -5.54 22.28
C ILE A 473 15.49 -6.11 22.98
N LEU A 474 16.54 -6.46 22.24
CA LEU A 474 17.80 -6.92 22.81
C LEU A 474 18.48 -5.82 23.65
N GLN A 475 18.41 -4.56 23.22
CA GLN A 475 18.92 -3.42 23.97
C GLN A 475 18.17 -3.23 25.29
N LEU A 476 16.83 -3.34 25.29
CA LEU A 476 16.03 -3.31 26.50
C LEU A 476 16.42 -4.44 27.45
N HIS A 477 16.66 -5.64 26.94
CA HIS A 477 17.03 -6.79 27.76
C HIS A 477 18.42 -6.70 28.38
N ARG A 478 19.42 -6.17 27.64
CA ARG A 478 20.83 -6.11 28.06
C ARG A 478 21.09 -5.10 29.19
N ASN A 479 20.28 -4.06 29.30
CA ASN A 479 20.42 -3.06 30.36
C ASN A 479 19.50 -3.42 31.54
N SER A 480 20.01 -3.45 32.76
CA SER A 480 19.25 -3.88 33.93
C SER A 480 18.03 -2.99 34.24
N GLU A 481 18.15 -1.65 34.09
CA GLU A 481 17.02 -0.72 34.30
C GLU A 481 15.92 -0.92 33.25
N LEU A 482 16.33 -1.13 31.98
CA LEU A 482 15.41 -1.33 30.87
C LEU A 482 14.81 -2.74 30.85
N CYS A 483 15.49 -3.74 31.41
CA CYS A 483 15.03 -5.12 31.45
C CYS A 483 13.82 -5.26 32.39
N GLU A 484 13.79 -4.52 33.50
CA GLU A 484 12.61 -4.45 34.37
C GLU A 484 11.41 -3.82 33.65
N ILE A 485 11.65 -2.76 32.86
CA ILE A 485 10.62 -2.18 32.00
C ILE A 485 10.11 -3.20 30.98
N LEU A 486 11.01 -3.95 30.33
CA LEU A 486 10.63 -4.98 29.35
C LEU A 486 9.76 -6.07 29.99
N LYS A 487 10.10 -6.55 31.19
CA LYS A 487 9.31 -7.55 31.91
C LYS A 487 7.88 -7.06 32.20
N LEU A 488 7.72 -5.81 32.64
CA LEU A 488 6.40 -5.24 32.87
C LEU A 488 5.61 -4.99 31.58
N LEU A 489 6.29 -4.66 30.47
CA LEU A 489 5.66 -4.48 29.16
C LEU A 489 5.12 -5.79 28.55
N MET A 490 5.52 -6.96 29.06
CA MET A 490 5.02 -8.24 28.55
C MET A 490 3.50 -8.35 28.68
N ASP A 491 2.94 -8.01 29.84
CA ASP A 491 1.50 -8.11 30.11
C ASP A 491 0.62 -7.23 29.19
N PRO A 492 0.84 -5.91 29.05
CA PRO A 492 0.08 -5.09 28.11
C PRO A 492 0.29 -5.51 26.65
N THR A 493 1.46 -6.07 26.30
CA THR A 493 1.71 -6.61 24.96
C THR A 493 0.90 -7.89 24.72
N CYS A 494 0.84 -8.79 25.69
CA CYS A 494 0.00 -9.99 25.65
C CYS A 494 -1.48 -9.61 25.48
N ALA A 495 -1.96 -8.62 26.25
CA ALA A 495 -3.33 -8.13 26.16
C ALA A 495 -3.67 -7.54 24.77
N ALA A 496 -2.75 -6.76 24.18
CA ALA A 496 -2.96 -6.15 22.88
C ALA A 496 -2.88 -7.15 21.71
N THR A 497 -2.00 -8.15 21.79
CA THR A 497 -1.72 -9.08 20.69
C THR A 497 -2.46 -10.41 20.79
N GLY A 498 -2.92 -10.79 21.98
CA GLY A 498 -3.43 -12.12 22.32
C GLY A 498 -2.36 -13.24 22.26
N LEU A 499 -1.07 -12.89 22.19
CA LEU A 499 0.03 -13.84 22.15
C LEU A 499 0.57 -14.05 23.57
N THR A 500 0.92 -15.29 23.91
CA THR A 500 1.61 -15.63 25.16
C THR A 500 3.04 -16.03 24.83
N LEU A 501 3.99 -15.14 25.09
CA LEU A 501 5.42 -15.38 24.87
C LEU A 501 6.18 -15.09 26.17
N GLY A 502 7.12 -15.97 26.52
CA GLY A 502 8.05 -15.72 27.61
C GLY A 502 9.13 -14.72 27.21
N SER A 503 9.63 -13.93 28.18
CA SER A 503 10.70 -12.95 27.94
C SER A 503 11.93 -13.58 27.29
N ASP A 504 12.40 -14.71 27.83
CA ASP A 504 13.61 -15.39 27.32
C ASP A 504 13.42 -15.92 25.89
N HIS A 505 12.21 -16.43 25.59
CA HIS A 505 11.88 -16.88 24.25
C HIS A 505 11.85 -15.71 23.26
N LEU A 506 11.23 -14.59 23.63
CA LEU A 506 11.21 -13.37 22.82
C LEU A 506 12.64 -12.89 22.50
N VAL A 507 13.51 -12.84 23.51
CA VAL A 507 14.92 -12.42 23.36
C VAL A 507 15.68 -13.36 22.43
N SER A 508 15.54 -14.68 22.63
CA SER A 508 16.20 -15.68 21.78
C SER A 508 15.76 -15.59 20.32
N GLU A 509 14.46 -15.38 20.07
CA GLU A 509 13.94 -15.23 18.71
C GLU A 509 14.43 -13.92 18.08
N CYS A 510 14.43 -12.80 18.81
CA CYS A 510 14.96 -11.52 18.35
C CYS A 510 16.46 -11.60 18.03
N GLU A 511 17.25 -12.32 18.82
CA GLU A 511 18.67 -12.56 18.55
C GLU A 511 18.87 -13.34 17.25
N SER A 512 18.08 -14.40 17.05
CA SER A 512 18.11 -15.20 15.82
C SER A 512 17.73 -14.37 14.58
N VAL A 513 16.68 -13.55 14.67
CA VAL A 513 16.25 -12.64 13.61
C VAL A 513 17.34 -11.62 13.29
N SER A 514 17.83 -10.89 14.30
CA SER A 514 18.81 -9.82 14.10
C SER A 514 20.10 -10.37 13.47
N ARG A 515 20.60 -11.51 13.97
CA ARG A 515 21.76 -12.20 13.40
C ARG A 515 21.51 -12.57 11.95
N ARG A 516 20.37 -13.21 11.66
CA ARG A 516 20.08 -13.70 10.30
C ARG A 516 19.95 -12.56 9.29
N ILE A 517 19.27 -11.48 9.65
CA ILE A 517 19.18 -10.29 8.81
C ILE A 517 20.56 -9.65 8.65
N GLY A 518 21.33 -9.50 9.73
CA GLY A 518 22.68 -8.95 9.71
C GLY A 518 23.71 -9.78 8.94
N GLU A 519 23.48 -11.08 8.75
CA GLU A 519 24.31 -11.93 7.91
C GLU A 519 24.14 -11.65 6.42
N LEU A 520 22.95 -11.21 6.00
CA LEU A 520 22.55 -11.05 4.59
C LEU A 520 22.49 -9.59 4.15
N ILE A 521 21.81 -8.72 4.89
CA ILE A 521 21.55 -7.32 4.50
C ILE A 521 22.77 -6.45 4.80
N SER A 522 23.12 -5.57 3.85
CA SER A 522 24.20 -4.59 4.02
C SER A 522 23.79 -3.46 4.96
N GLN A 523 24.75 -2.85 5.66
CA GLN A 523 24.52 -1.68 6.50
C GLN A 523 25.04 -0.41 5.81
N ASP A 524 24.49 0.74 6.20
CA ASP A 524 24.95 2.03 5.70
C ASP A 524 26.42 2.26 6.05
N GLY A 525 27.24 2.52 5.04
CA GLY A 525 28.70 2.71 5.19
C GLY A 525 29.56 1.46 4.94
N ASP A 526 28.96 0.32 4.57
CA ASP A 526 29.73 -0.82 4.09
C ASP A 526 30.43 -0.45 2.76
N ILE A 527 31.73 -0.80 2.61
CA ILE A 527 32.56 -0.55 1.42
C ILE A 527 31.94 -1.19 0.15
N ASP A 528 31.09 -2.19 0.34
CA ASP A 528 30.38 -2.95 -0.69
C ASP A 528 29.34 -2.12 -1.50
N GLN A 529 29.21 -0.81 -1.24
CA GLN A 529 28.26 0.09 -1.92
C GLN A 529 28.87 0.88 -3.08
N GLU A 530 30.16 0.73 -3.39
CA GLU A 530 30.79 1.50 -4.47
C GLU A 530 30.20 1.14 -5.85
N ILE A 531 29.58 2.14 -6.47
CA ILE A 531 29.08 2.10 -7.83
C ILE A 531 30.28 2.09 -8.77
N SER A 532 30.21 1.29 -9.83
CA SER A 532 31.32 1.17 -10.76
C SER A 532 31.57 2.51 -11.44
N SER A 533 32.84 2.83 -11.68
CA SER A 533 33.24 4.03 -12.37
C SER A 533 34.29 3.70 -13.42
N ARG A 534 34.14 4.30 -14.60
CA ARG A 534 35.06 4.15 -15.72
C ARG A 534 35.33 5.52 -16.30
N SER A 535 36.57 5.76 -16.73
CA SER A 535 36.86 6.97 -17.48
C SER A 535 36.01 6.97 -18.77
N LEU A 536 35.59 8.15 -19.24
CA LEU A 536 34.80 8.39 -20.47
C LEU A 536 33.30 8.09 -20.41
N ILE A 537 32.85 7.19 -19.54
CA ILE A 537 31.42 6.91 -19.35
C ILE A 537 30.92 7.77 -18.18
N PRO A 538 29.81 8.53 -18.32
CA PRO A 538 29.25 9.30 -17.22
C PRO A 538 28.92 8.44 -16.00
N SER A 539 29.21 8.91 -14.78
CA SER A 539 28.90 8.20 -13.53
C SER A 539 27.41 7.89 -13.39
N ASP A 540 26.56 8.84 -13.81
CA ASP A 540 25.10 8.74 -13.74
C ASP A 540 24.55 7.49 -14.47
N PHE A 541 25.26 6.99 -15.49
CA PHE A 541 24.90 5.74 -16.17
C PHE A 541 25.01 4.53 -15.25
N PHE A 542 26.13 4.41 -14.53
CA PHE A 542 26.34 3.32 -13.58
C PHE A 542 25.42 3.48 -12.37
N GLU A 543 25.20 4.72 -11.91
CA GLU A 543 24.31 5.00 -10.78
C GLU A 543 22.88 4.55 -11.05
N ASP A 544 22.28 4.94 -12.18
CA ASP A 544 20.90 4.61 -12.52
C ASP A 544 20.67 3.09 -12.67
N ILE A 545 21.68 2.34 -13.12
CA ILE A 545 21.56 0.89 -13.39
C ILE A 545 21.90 0.07 -12.15
N GLU A 546 23.04 0.33 -11.51
CA GLU A 546 23.55 -0.52 -10.42
C GLU A 546 22.85 -0.25 -9.09
N SER A 547 22.27 0.93 -8.87
CA SER A 547 21.55 1.26 -7.62
C SER A 547 20.36 0.33 -7.35
N ALA A 548 19.84 -0.33 -8.39
CA ALA A 548 18.72 -1.26 -8.26
C ALA A 548 19.08 -2.54 -7.48
N TRP A 549 20.37 -2.86 -7.29
CA TRP A 549 20.80 -4.10 -6.64
C TRP A 549 22.04 -3.96 -5.75
N LYS A 550 22.97 -3.03 -6.05
CA LYS A 550 24.15 -2.79 -5.21
C LYS A 550 23.76 -2.23 -3.84
N GLY A 551 24.50 -2.60 -2.81
CA GLY A 551 24.26 -2.15 -1.44
C GLY A 551 23.01 -2.72 -0.74
N ARG A 552 22.26 -3.62 -1.39
CA ARG A 552 21.04 -4.24 -0.82
C ARG A 552 21.35 -5.48 0.03
N VAL A 553 22.33 -6.26 -0.40
CA VAL A 553 22.80 -7.51 0.22
C VAL A 553 24.33 -7.50 0.28
N LYS A 554 24.89 -8.08 1.33
CA LYS A 554 26.35 -8.14 1.56
C LYS A 554 27.07 -8.82 0.40
N ARG A 555 28.20 -8.25 -0.02
CA ARG A 555 28.94 -8.69 -1.20
C ARG A 555 29.35 -10.15 -1.17
N LYS A 556 29.66 -10.70 0.02
CA LYS A 556 30.01 -12.12 0.20
C LYS A 556 28.99 -13.11 -0.38
N HIS A 557 27.72 -12.72 -0.52
CA HIS A 557 26.65 -13.56 -1.10
C HIS A 557 26.44 -13.32 -2.60
N MET A 558 27.16 -12.36 -3.17
CA MET A 558 26.96 -11.82 -4.53
C MET A 558 28.28 -11.75 -5.33
N GLU A 559 29.41 -12.23 -4.80
CA GLU A 559 30.76 -12.00 -5.36
C GLU A 559 30.86 -12.36 -6.85
N SER A 560 30.29 -13.49 -7.27
CA SER A 560 30.29 -13.90 -8.68
C SER A 560 29.55 -12.91 -9.59
N PHE A 561 28.47 -12.30 -9.11
CA PHE A 561 27.69 -11.32 -9.87
C PHE A 561 28.38 -9.96 -9.90
N TYR A 562 29.06 -9.56 -8.81
CA TYR A 562 29.92 -8.38 -8.82
C TYR A 562 31.04 -8.52 -9.87
N GLN A 563 31.68 -9.69 -9.95
CA GLN A 563 32.71 -9.96 -10.96
C GLN A 563 32.15 -9.94 -12.38
N GLU A 564 30.98 -10.54 -12.62
CA GLU A 564 30.33 -10.53 -13.94
C GLU A 564 29.97 -9.10 -14.40
N VAL A 565 29.42 -8.27 -13.51
CA VAL A 565 29.08 -6.88 -13.82
C VAL A 565 30.34 -6.03 -14.04
N GLU A 566 31.37 -6.20 -13.23
CA GLU A 566 32.64 -5.47 -13.36
C GLU A 566 33.36 -5.81 -14.68
N GLU A 567 33.32 -7.09 -15.09
CA GLU A 567 33.85 -7.55 -16.37
C GLU A 567 33.04 -6.99 -17.54
N ALA A 568 31.70 -7.01 -17.45
CA ALA A 568 30.85 -6.40 -18.46
C ALA A 568 31.08 -4.88 -18.58
N ALA A 569 31.31 -4.18 -17.46
CA ALA A 569 31.67 -2.77 -17.44
C ALA A 569 33.04 -2.51 -18.08
N ASN A 570 34.02 -3.40 -17.90
CA ASN A 570 35.32 -3.34 -18.59
C ASN A 570 35.18 -3.51 -20.11
N ILE A 571 34.37 -4.46 -20.54
CA ILE A 571 34.08 -4.69 -21.96
C ILE A 571 33.40 -3.46 -22.56
N LEU A 572 32.42 -2.87 -21.86
CA LEU A 572 31.75 -1.64 -22.29
C LEU A 572 32.73 -0.47 -22.39
N HIS A 573 33.57 -0.26 -21.37
CA HIS A 573 34.59 0.78 -21.39
C HIS A 573 35.57 0.62 -22.56
N THR A 574 35.99 -0.61 -22.84
CA THR A 574 36.89 -0.93 -23.96
C THR A 574 36.21 -0.65 -25.30
N ALA A 575 34.95 -1.06 -25.48
CA ALA A 575 34.17 -0.79 -26.69
C ALA A 575 33.99 0.72 -26.93
N VAL A 576 33.58 1.47 -25.91
CA VAL A 576 33.43 2.93 -25.96
C VAL A 576 34.77 3.61 -26.27
N SER A 577 35.86 3.14 -25.65
CA SER A 577 37.19 3.68 -25.86
C SER A 577 37.68 3.48 -27.29
N GLU A 578 37.58 2.27 -27.83
CA GLU A 578 38.05 1.95 -29.18
C GLU A 578 37.20 2.60 -30.28
N ASP A 579 35.89 2.71 -30.07
CA ASP A 579 34.97 3.18 -31.12
C ASP A 579 34.79 4.70 -31.09
N PHE A 580 34.78 5.34 -29.92
CA PHE A 580 34.47 6.78 -29.80
C PHE A 580 35.69 7.67 -29.53
N LEU A 581 36.74 7.21 -28.83
CA LEU A 581 37.92 8.07 -28.56
C LEU A 581 38.65 8.53 -29.83
N PRO A 582 38.85 7.69 -30.86
CA PRO A 582 39.53 8.14 -32.08
C PRO A 582 38.76 9.28 -32.77
N ILE A 583 37.42 9.21 -32.72
CA ILE A 583 36.52 10.22 -33.28
C ILE A 583 36.62 11.53 -32.47
N ILE A 584 36.54 11.45 -31.14
CA ILE A 584 36.65 12.62 -30.26
C ILE A 584 38.03 13.29 -30.38
N SER A 585 39.11 12.50 -30.42
CA SER A 585 40.47 13.02 -30.56
C SER A 585 40.65 13.80 -31.87
N ARG A 586 40.09 13.27 -32.97
CA ARG A 586 40.06 13.96 -34.26
C ARG A 586 39.27 15.26 -34.21
N ILE A 587 38.08 15.23 -33.63
CA ILE A 587 37.22 16.42 -33.49
C ILE A 587 37.95 17.50 -32.70
N ARG A 588 38.56 17.15 -31.57
CA ARG A 588 39.35 18.07 -30.74
C ARG A 588 40.50 18.70 -31.52
N ALA A 589 41.22 17.91 -32.32
CA ALA A 589 42.31 18.38 -33.18
C ALA A 589 41.84 19.33 -34.31
N SER A 590 40.56 19.30 -34.67
CA SER A 590 39.98 20.06 -35.78
C SER A 590 39.12 21.27 -35.35
N THR A 591 39.01 21.53 -34.05
CA THR A 591 38.05 22.52 -33.51
C THR A 591 38.51 23.96 -33.76
N THR A 592 37.68 24.76 -34.44
CA THR A 592 37.86 26.22 -34.60
C THR A 592 37.02 27.00 -33.56
N PRO A 593 37.45 28.21 -33.14
CA PRO A 593 36.83 28.96 -32.04
C PRO A 593 35.39 29.45 -32.29
N PHE A 594 34.91 29.46 -33.54
CA PHE A 594 33.55 29.85 -33.89
C PHE A 594 32.80 28.72 -34.61
N GLY A 595 32.09 27.88 -33.85
CA GLY A 595 31.07 26.99 -34.38
C GLY A 595 31.54 25.75 -35.15
N GLY A 596 32.59 25.07 -34.69
CA GLY A 596 33.14 23.84 -35.31
C GLY A 596 32.40 22.52 -35.05
N SER A 597 33.03 21.42 -35.47
CA SER A 597 32.62 20.03 -35.20
C SER A 597 32.53 19.78 -33.70
N LYS A 598 31.44 19.16 -33.25
CA LYS A 598 31.23 18.78 -31.84
C LYS A 598 30.98 17.29 -31.75
N GLY A 599 31.53 16.66 -30.71
CA GLY A 599 31.39 15.23 -30.44
C GLY A 599 31.72 14.93 -28.99
N GLU A 600 30.80 14.30 -28.29
CA GLU A 600 30.92 13.91 -26.88
C GLU A 600 30.21 12.58 -26.61
N ILE A 601 30.70 11.84 -25.62
CA ILE A 601 30.02 10.63 -25.11
C ILE A 601 29.04 11.10 -24.05
N LEU A 602 27.76 10.74 -24.21
CA LEU A 602 26.71 11.12 -23.28
C LEU A 602 25.84 9.93 -22.92
N TYR A 603 25.28 10.00 -21.72
CA TYR A 603 24.26 9.08 -21.25
C TYR A 603 22.87 9.52 -21.73
N ALA A 604 22.24 8.70 -22.57
CA ALA A 604 20.86 8.87 -23.00
C ALA A 604 19.91 8.15 -22.02
N ARG A 605 19.55 8.85 -20.94
CA ARG A 605 18.79 8.31 -19.79
C ARG A 605 17.50 7.58 -20.18
N GLU A 606 16.73 8.13 -21.12
CA GLU A 606 15.46 7.54 -21.60
C GLU A 606 15.63 6.16 -22.27
N HIS A 607 16.85 5.84 -22.70
CA HIS A 607 17.21 4.59 -23.36
C HIS A 607 18.21 3.76 -22.56
N GLU A 608 18.57 4.23 -21.36
CA GLU A 608 19.57 3.59 -20.50
C GLU A 608 20.87 3.21 -21.25
N ALA A 609 21.31 4.08 -22.17
CA ALA A 609 22.40 3.78 -23.11
C ALA A 609 23.45 4.89 -23.19
N VAL A 610 24.70 4.51 -23.44
CA VAL A 610 25.84 5.43 -23.60
C VAL A 610 26.18 5.54 -25.07
N TRP A 611 25.99 6.73 -25.64
CA TRP A 611 26.12 6.96 -27.08
C TRP A 611 27.00 8.15 -27.39
N PHE A 612 27.51 8.18 -28.62
CA PHE A 612 28.22 9.33 -29.16
C PHE A 612 27.21 10.35 -29.69
N LYS A 613 27.24 11.57 -29.15
CA LYS A 613 26.46 12.70 -29.65
C LYS A 613 27.36 13.65 -30.43
N GLY A 614 27.08 13.87 -31.71
CA GLY A 614 27.95 14.71 -32.55
C GLY A 614 27.24 15.45 -33.68
N LYS A 615 27.82 16.58 -34.09
CA LYS A 615 27.42 17.35 -35.28
C LYS A 615 28.62 17.72 -36.13
N ARG A 616 28.47 17.66 -37.46
CA ARG A 616 29.44 18.15 -38.45
C ARG A 616 30.86 17.58 -38.24
N PHE A 617 30.96 16.31 -37.85
CA PHE A 617 32.23 15.62 -37.58
C PHE A 617 32.73 14.77 -38.76
N THR A 618 31.88 14.55 -39.77
CA THR A 618 32.24 13.82 -40.99
C THR A 618 33.17 14.67 -41.87
N PRO A 619 34.34 14.15 -42.27
CA PRO A 619 35.29 14.91 -43.07
C PRO A 619 34.84 15.07 -44.52
N SER A 620 35.29 16.15 -45.15
CA SER A 620 35.04 16.44 -46.58
C SER A 620 35.88 15.56 -47.51
N VAL A 621 37.08 15.16 -47.06
CA VAL A 621 38.02 14.29 -47.77
C VAL A 621 38.51 13.22 -46.81
N TRP A 622 38.48 11.96 -47.24
CA TRP A 622 38.87 10.80 -46.44
C TRP A 622 40.36 10.48 -46.65
N ALA A 623 41.09 10.34 -45.55
CA ALA A 623 42.51 9.99 -45.47
C ALA A 623 42.77 8.69 -44.68
N ASP A 624 41.72 7.93 -44.36
CA ASP A 624 41.75 6.62 -43.66
C ASP A 624 42.52 6.63 -42.32
N THR A 625 42.51 7.78 -41.64
CA THR A 625 43.01 7.88 -40.26
C THR A 625 42.16 7.02 -39.31
N PRO A 626 42.69 6.56 -38.15
CA PRO A 626 41.93 5.73 -37.21
C PRO A 626 40.57 6.32 -36.82
N GLY A 627 40.47 7.64 -36.62
CA GLY A 627 39.20 8.31 -36.34
C GLY A 627 38.19 8.28 -37.50
N GLU A 628 38.67 8.28 -38.75
CA GLU A 628 37.81 8.17 -39.92
C GLU A 628 37.28 6.76 -40.14
N LEU A 629 38.11 5.74 -39.89
CA LEU A 629 37.65 4.35 -39.92
C LEU A 629 36.52 4.10 -38.92
N GLN A 630 36.59 4.70 -37.73
CA GLN A 630 35.51 4.59 -36.74
C GLN A 630 34.28 5.42 -37.10
N ILE A 631 34.42 6.59 -37.73
CA ILE A 631 33.28 7.34 -38.25
C ILE A 631 32.49 6.51 -39.27
N LYS A 632 33.16 5.71 -40.13
CA LYS A 632 32.49 4.82 -41.10
C LYS A 632 31.67 3.71 -40.42
N GLN A 633 31.99 3.34 -39.18
CA GLN A 633 31.30 2.29 -38.42
C GLN A 633 30.10 2.81 -37.62
N LEU A 634 29.96 4.14 -37.46
CA LEU A 634 28.85 4.75 -36.74
C LEU A 634 27.51 4.49 -37.44
N ARG A 635 26.51 4.17 -36.61
CA ARG A 635 25.11 4.02 -37.00
C ARG A 635 24.29 4.96 -36.13
N HIS A 636 23.13 5.41 -36.62
CA HIS A 636 22.23 6.17 -35.76
C HIS A 636 21.76 5.30 -34.60
N ALA A 637 21.71 5.88 -33.40
CA ALA A 637 21.10 5.26 -32.25
C ALA A 637 19.59 5.06 -32.49
N MET A 638 19.06 3.93 -32.04
CA MET A 638 17.67 3.52 -32.27
C MET A 638 16.96 3.35 -30.93
N ASP A 639 15.69 3.74 -30.86
CA ASP A 639 14.85 3.48 -29.71
C ASP A 639 14.41 2.00 -29.66
N SER A 640 13.73 1.61 -28.59
CA SER A 640 13.16 0.27 -28.41
C SER A 640 12.12 -0.13 -29.47
N LYS A 641 11.66 0.82 -30.31
CA LYS A 641 10.72 0.60 -31.41
C LYS A 641 11.43 0.58 -32.77
N GLY A 642 12.77 0.65 -32.79
CA GLY A 642 13.57 0.68 -34.01
C GLY A 642 13.49 2.00 -34.77
N LYS A 643 13.15 3.11 -34.10
CA LYS A 643 13.13 4.46 -34.66
C LYS A 643 14.39 5.21 -34.25
N LYS A 644 14.95 6.02 -35.16
CA LYS A 644 16.12 6.85 -34.86
C LYS A 644 15.87 7.80 -33.70
N VAL A 645 16.79 7.82 -32.74
CA VAL A 645 16.80 8.77 -31.61
C VAL A 645 17.47 10.05 -32.08
N GLY A 646 16.74 10.86 -32.85
CA GLY A 646 17.27 12.10 -33.42
C GLY A 646 18.40 11.90 -34.44
N GLU A 647 18.90 13.02 -34.97
CA GLU A 647 19.92 13.02 -36.04
C GLU A 647 21.37 13.06 -35.50
N GLU A 648 21.54 13.30 -34.20
CA GLU A 648 22.84 13.62 -33.59
C GLU A 648 23.39 12.50 -32.73
N TRP A 649 22.62 11.43 -32.50
CA TRP A 649 23.00 10.29 -31.66
C TRP A 649 23.45 9.13 -32.51
N PHE A 650 24.64 8.62 -32.20
CA PHE A 650 25.29 7.54 -32.91
C PHE A 650 25.84 6.49 -31.96
N THR A 651 25.87 5.26 -32.45
CA THR A 651 26.35 4.07 -31.76
C THR A 651 27.06 3.14 -32.74
N THR A 652 27.70 2.07 -32.25
CA THR A 652 28.26 1.00 -33.08
C THR A 652 27.66 -0.33 -32.66
N ALA A 653 27.72 -1.35 -33.54
CA ALA A 653 27.25 -2.69 -33.18
C ALA A 653 27.99 -3.26 -31.95
N LYS A 654 29.27 -2.91 -31.79
CA LYS A 654 30.11 -3.33 -30.67
C LYS A 654 29.68 -2.67 -29.35
N VAL A 655 29.40 -1.37 -29.37
CA VAL A 655 28.94 -0.63 -28.17
C VAL A 655 27.53 -1.09 -27.77
N GLU A 656 26.60 -1.27 -28.72
CA GLU A 656 25.27 -1.81 -28.43
C GLU A 656 25.33 -3.21 -27.78
N ASP A 657 26.14 -4.10 -28.33
CA ASP A 657 26.33 -5.45 -27.80
C ASP A 657 26.98 -5.43 -26.40
N ALA A 658 27.91 -4.51 -26.14
CA ALA A 658 28.49 -4.32 -24.82
C ALA A 658 27.50 -3.73 -23.79
N ILE A 659 26.67 -2.76 -24.20
CA ILE A 659 25.59 -2.19 -23.36
C ILE A 659 24.59 -3.30 -23.01
N MET A 660 24.18 -4.11 -23.98
CA MET A 660 23.27 -5.23 -23.77
C MET A 660 23.85 -6.25 -22.77
N ARG A 661 25.12 -6.66 -22.92
CA ARG A 661 25.77 -7.55 -21.95
C ARG A 661 25.83 -6.97 -20.55
N TYR A 662 26.11 -5.67 -20.44
CA TYR A 662 26.15 -4.99 -19.15
C TYR A 662 24.77 -4.95 -18.48
N HIS A 663 23.72 -4.66 -19.23
CA HIS A 663 22.33 -4.74 -18.74
C HIS A 663 21.95 -6.16 -18.33
N GLU A 664 22.28 -7.17 -19.14
CA GLU A 664 22.02 -8.58 -18.80
C GLU A 664 22.72 -9.02 -17.50
N ALA A 665 23.97 -8.61 -17.29
CA ALA A 665 24.69 -8.89 -16.05
C ALA A 665 24.03 -8.23 -14.83
N ASN A 666 23.60 -6.97 -14.96
CA ASN A 666 22.89 -6.24 -13.91
C ASN A 666 21.51 -6.85 -13.61
N ASP A 667 20.76 -7.27 -14.63
CA ASP A 667 19.46 -7.93 -14.47
C ASP A 667 19.60 -9.27 -13.73
N LYS A 668 20.64 -10.05 -14.03
CA LYS A 668 20.95 -11.27 -13.27
C LYS A 668 21.28 -10.98 -11.81
N ALA A 669 22.11 -9.96 -11.55
CA ALA A 669 22.47 -9.56 -10.20
C ALA A 669 21.23 -9.10 -9.41
N LYS A 670 20.39 -8.26 -10.02
CA LYS A 670 19.11 -7.82 -9.46
C LYS A 670 18.18 -8.99 -9.17
N ALA A 671 18.00 -9.91 -10.12
CA ALA A 671 17.18 -11.10 -9.93
C ALA A 671 17.67 -11.95 -8.74
N LYS A 672 18.99 -12.08 -8.58
CA LYS A 672 19.57 -12.81 -7.44
C LYS A 672 19.33 -12.10 -6.11
N VAL A 673 19.46 -10.77 -6.05
CA VAL A 673 19.09 -10.01 -4.84
C VAL A 673 17.63 -10.27 -4.45
N LEU A 674 16.70 -10.18 -5.41
CA LEU A 674 15.28 -10.45 -5.16
C LEU A 674 15.04 -11.88 -4.67
N GLU A 675 15.76 -12.86 -5.21
CA GLU A 675 15.71 -14.25 -4.75
C GLU A 675 16.15 -14.39 -3.28
N LEU A 676 17.27 -13.76 -2.91
CA LEU A 676 17.81 -13.79 -1.55
C LEU A 676 16.87 -13.11 -0.55
N LEU A 677 16.30 -11.96 -0.91
CA LEU A 677 15.33 -11.23 -0.08
C LEU A 677 14.06 -12.07 0.14
N ARG A 678 13.53 -12.69 -0.91
CA ARG A 678 12.37 -13.61 -0.80
C ARG A 678 12.67 -14.84 0.05
N GLY A 679 13.90 -15.37 -0.06
CA GLY A 679 14.39 -16.46 0.79
C GLY A 679 14.40 -16.05 2.26
N LEU A 680 14.94 -14.87 2.57
CA LEU A 680 14.96 -14.32 3.93
C LEU A 680 13.53 -14.14 4.48
N SER A 681 12.58 -13.63 3.69
CA SER A 681 11.18 -13.56 4.11
C SER A 681 10.64 -14.92 4.50
N ALA A 682 10.88 -15.96 3.69
CA ALA A 682 10.39 -17.31 3.93
C ALA A 682 10.97 -17.91 5.23
N GLU A 683 12.25 -17.66 5.53
CA GLU A 683 12.88 -18.11 6.77
C GLU A 683 12.28 -17.41 8.00
N LEU A 684 12.03 -16.10 7.90
CA LEU A 684 11.47 -15.31 9.01
C LEU A 684 9.98 -15.54 9.25
N GLN A 685 9.25 -16.19 8.33
CA GLN A 685 7.83 -16.52 8.53
C GLN A 685 7.59 -17.35 9.80
N CYS A 686 8.50 -18.25 10.16
CA CYS A 686 8.36 -19.04 11.40
C CYS A 686 8.54 -18.20 12.69
N LYS A 687 9.04 -16.97 12.56
CA LYS A 687 9.30 -16.02 13.66
C LYS A 687 8.24 -14.91 13.76
N ILE A 688 7.16 -14.99 12.97
CA ILE A 688 6.12 -13.95 12.89
C ILE A 688 5.54 -13.59 14.27
N ASN A 689 5.22 -14.58 15.11
CA ASN A 689 4.63 -14.30 16.43
C ASN A 689 5.57 -13.48 17.32
N ALA A 690 6.87 -13.83 17.34
CA ALA A 690 7.87 -13.07 18.09
C ALA A 690 8.02 -11.65 17.54
N LEU A 691 8.01 -11.48 16.21
CA LEU A 691 8.09 -10.18 15.56
C LEU A 691 6.87 -9.29 15.80
N VAL A 692 5.66 -9.86 15.72
CA VAL A 692 4.40 -9.16 16.05
C VAL A 692 4.42 -8.70 17.50
N PHE A 693 4.89 -9.57 18.41
CA PHE A 693 5.01 -9.25 19.82
C PHE A 693 6.03 -8.13 20.05
N ALA A 694 7.26 -8.28 19.54
CA ALA A 694 8.32 -7.27 19.62
C ALA A 694 7.86 -5.91 19.09
N SER A 695 7.21 -5.89 17.92
CA SER A 695 6.72 -4.65 17.32
C SER A 695 5.69 -3.97 18.21
N MET A 696 4.74 -4.73 18.76
CA MET A 696 3.75 -4.18 19.68
C MET A 696 4.38 -3.71 20.99
N THR A 697 5.34 -4.44 21.56
CA THR A 697 6.12 -4.02 22.74
C THR A 697 6.74 -2.64 22.52
N LEU A 698 7.39 -2.41 21.36
CA LEU A 698 8.03 -1.13 21.05
C LEU A 698 7.00 -0.01 20.81
N ILE A 699 5.84 -0.30 20.20
CA ILE A 699 4.74 0.68 20.06
C ILE A 699 4.26 1.15 21.42
N ILE A 700 4.01 0.22 22.35
CA ILE A 700 3.60 0.52 23.73
C ILE A 700 4.70 1.31 24.44
N ALA A 701 5.95 0.84 24.36
CA ALA A 701 7.09 1.51 24.98
C ALA A 701 7.27 2.95 24.48
N LYS A 702 7.13 3.18 23.17
CA LYS A 702 7.21 4.53 22.57
C LYS A 702 6.08 5.42 23.05
N ALA A 703 4.86 4.89 23.11
CA ALA A 703 3.67 5.61 23.54
C ALA A 703 3.83 6.11 24.98
N LEU A 704 4.21 5.21 25.89
CA LEU A 704 4.41 5.51 27.31
C LEU A 704 5.62 6.43 27.51
N CYS A 705 6.73 6.19 26.82
CA CYS A 705 7.92 7.04 26.91
C CYS A 705 7.64 8.47 26.42
N ALA A 706 6.90 8.63 25.32
CA ALA A 706 6.51 9.94 24.81
C ALA A 706 5.60 10.70 25.79
N HIS A 707 4.68 9.97 26.43
CA HIS A 707 3.80 10.52 27.47
C HIS A 707 4.60 10.99 28.69
N VAL A 708 5.41 10.11 29.30
CA VAL A 708 6.26 10.42 30.47
C VAL A 708 7.18 11.61 30.20
N ARG A 709 7.83 11.65 29.02
CA ARG A 709 8.72 12.77 28.65
C ARG A 709 7.97 14.10 28.55
N LEU A 710 6.71 14.11 28.12
CA LEU A 710 5.91 15.32 28.07
C LEU A 710 5.49 15.79 29.47
N GLU A 711 5.11 14.87 30.34
CA GLU A 711 4.75 15.18 31.72
C GLU A 711 5.90 15.80 32.50
N MET A 712 7.09 15.20 32.40
CA MET A 712 8.31 15.70 33.04
C MET A 712 8.64 17.13 32.58
N ARG A 713 8.37 17.47 31.31
CA ARG A 713 8.55 18.83 30.79
C ARG A 713 7.50 19.82 31.28
N ARG A 714 6.29 19.35 31.60
CA ARG A 714 5.16 20.22 32.00
C ARG A 714 4.97 20.32 33.51
N HIS A 715 5.77 19.60 34.31
CA HIS A 715 5.66 19.55 35.78
C HIS A 715 4.24 19.19 36.27
N PHE A 716 3.50 18.35 35.53
CA PHE A 716 2.23 17.83 36.01
C PHE A 716 2.45 16.90 37.22
N PHE A 717 1.48 16.84 38.15
CA PHE A 717 1.49 15.84 39.21
C PHE A 717 1.41 14.44 38.58
N PHE A 718 2.56 13.77 38.52
CA PHE A 718 2.80 12.49 37.85
C PHE A 718 1.75 11.41 38.19
N SER A 719 1.23 11.43 39.42
CA SER A 719 0.18 10.50 39.87
C SER A 719 -1.17 10.69 39.15
N VAL A 720 -1.57 11.92 38.83
CA VAL A 720 -2.91 12.24 38.31
C VAL A 720 -3.06 11.89 36.83
N SER A 721 -1.98 12.05 36.06
CA SER A 721 -2.03 11.88 34.60
C SER A 721 -1.81 10.43 34.18
N ILE A 722 -1.02 9.65 34.94
CA ILE A 722 -0.97 8.19 34.82
C ILE A 722 -2.34 7.56 35.10
N HIS A 723 -3.02 8.00 36.18
CA HIS A 723 -4.41 7.59 36.47
C HIS A 723 -5.42 8.04 35.41
N ALA A 724 -5.09 9.02 34.56
CA ALA A 724 -5.96 9.44 33.48
C ALA A 724 -5.81 8.55 32.24
N ILE A 725 -4.70 7.84 32.09
CA ILE A 725 -4.41 6.93 30.97
C ILE A 725 -4.80 5.48 31.28
N THR A 726 -4.71 5.09 32.55
CA THR A 726 -5.05 3.74 33.05
C THR A 726 -6.31 3.77 33.89
#